data_AF-A0A7W0VKB1-F1
#
_entry.id   AF-A0A7W0VKB1-F1
#
_cell.length_a   1.000
_cell.length_b   1.000
_cell.length_c   1.000
_cell.angle_alpha   90.00
_cell.angle_beta   90.00
_cell.angle_gamma   90.00
#
_symmetry.space_group_name_H-M   'P 1'
#
loop_
_entity.id
_entity.type
_entity.pdbx_description
1 polymer ?
#
loop_
_entity_poly.entity_id
_entity_poly.type
_entity_poly.pdbx_seq_one_letter_code
_entity_poly.pdbx_strand_id
1 'polypeptide(L)'
;MMLKRTGVALALIVACGKPEPTKEWLPAAPAVVEAKAKATDQGRGADSAEAAARGMIDAIAKGDLDAAKRMVPDVTACKLLPDLAPCPKIEETLIKGWDQVKATGAAFTGAKIERSSEAAPIPNAEVWTATAPNKEPLKLVAFKAGDRFFAPLLSGGGAKAPSTGNEMPAAKVAMPPAQAKAIIDEAVKLVQQPNPPCDKIVDALNVALPIAFPSATIPVEAIPAIKAMGKCASAVNRWRAVVMAGTALLSLDEVSKAHHIVRALAEMGEYDKAIATANDLAKRYPKTRAMMSAALTFVYCRAESWDQCEKAGDFALAGLAKEGLDPNDESVRLNRLLRNLAWVVTGKPKEALADIAEMEKVKPLPGIETIKEQGAKAIERGFYFEVVTVPQLATGVYHLMGRKDTGALVTIKLRDHVGAGRRFRVEAEIPGVTERSSNTIELTGKEGSVKWVNPPLKMTFDIKQVRSPRPAQLALRVVEVQKTGDAIVFDETIPIEVLPRDYLPLKRKLGADSMVPTFGFMGAWITSNDGAIEEFLTKAKLRMTSKSFVGEQDVTVPQIKALFDELKARGVTYVMDPNVTSEHMFVQRTRLPAEVLASTNAQCLEGTLLFATMMEAIGIKPIIIVVPGHAFVGWHTVAKDGTKGEPLFVETTMVGSATFEQAVEVATQRVGQEIKKGSFKSGASTIIDVAEIRKAGFSAQPF
;
A
#
# COMPACT_ATOMS: atom_id res chain seq x y z
N MET A 1 -8.89 5.58 34.81
CA MET A 1 -10.13 4.95 34.29
C MET A 1 -10.47 5.49 32.90
N MET A 2 -9.46 5.64 32.05
CA MET A 2 -9.50 6.16 30.69
C MET A 2 -8.95 5.06 29.77
N LEU A 3 -9.71 4.60 28.77
CA LEU A 3 -9.16 3.83 27.65
C LEU A 3 -10.13 3.83 26.46
N LYS A 4 -9.59 4.26 25.31
CA LYS A 4 -9.95 3.93 23.91
C LYS A 4 -11.32 4.38 23.40
N ARG A 5 -11.34 5.55 22.75
CA ARG A 5 -12.27 5.90 21.67
C ARG A 5 -11.46 6.18 20.40
N THR A 6 -11.45 5.24 19.46
CA THR A 6 -11.00 5.44 18.08
C THR A 6 -12.24 5.63 17.21
N GLY A 7 -12.27 6.70 16.41
CA GLY A 7 -13.36 7.01 15.49
C GLY A 7 -13.65 5.84 14.54
N VAL A 8 -14.90 5.41 14.51
CA VAL A 8 -15.35 4.23 13.76
C VAL A 8 -15.64 4.66 12.32
N ALA A 9 -14.73 4.32 11.40
CA ALA A 9 -15.14 4.06 10.03
C ALA A 9 -16.00 2.80 10.04
N LEU A 10 -17.20 2.84 9.45
CA LEU A 10 -18.12 1.72 9.39
C LEU A 10 -17.45 0.54 8.65
N ALA A 11 -16.84 -0.37 9.40
CA ALA A 11 -16.30 -1.63 8.93
C ALA A 11 -17.06 -2.72 9.70
N LEU A 12 -17.98 -3.40 9.02
CA LEU A 12 -18.62 -4.61 9.52
C LEU A 12 -17.57 -5.73 9.51
N ILE A 13 -16.72 -5.76 10.53
CA ILE A 13 -15.68 -6.79 10.70
C ILE A 13 -16.28 -7.97 11.48
N VAL A 14 -16.23 -9.14 10.85
CA VAL A 14 -16.33 -10.45 11.50
C VAL A 14 -15.02 -10.65 12.28
N ALA A 15 -15.09 -10.68 13.62
CA ALA A 15 -13.93 -10.83 14.48
C ALA A 15 -13.69 -12.28 14.92
N CYS A 16 -12.42 -12.66 15.04
CA CYS A 16 -11.96 -13.65 15.99
C CYS A 16 -10.51 -13.34 16.46
N GLY A 17 -10.30 -13.24 17.78
CA GLY A 17 -9.00 -13.38 18.47
C GLY A 17 -8.26 -12.09 18.88
N LYS A 18 -8.28 -11.74 20.19
CA LYS A 18 -7.38 -10.76 20.83
C LYS A 18 -6.03 -11.41 21.20
N PRO A 19 -4.91 -10.66 21.24
CA PRO A 19 -3.82 -10.93 22.17
C PRO A 19 -3.69 -9.83 23.25
N GLU A 20 -3.26 -10.25 24.45
CA GLU A 20 -3.02 -9.43 25.65
C GLU A 20 -1.74 -8.57 25.56
N PRO A 21 -1.59 -7.54 26.42
CA PRO A 21 -0.48 -6.58 26.36
C PRO A 21 0.66 -6.96 27.32
N THR A 22 1.89 -7.03 26.81
CA THR A 22 3.09 -7.00 27.67
C THR A 22 3.57 -5.56 27.86
N LYS A 23 3.64 -5.16 29.13
CA LYS A 23 4.31 -3.95 29.63
C LYS A 23 5.83 -4.13 29.50
N GLU A 24 6.56 -3.10 29.08
CA GLU A 24 7.67 -2.52 29.86
C GLU A 24 8.24 -1.27 29.19
N TRP A 25 8.65 -0.33 30.03
CA TRP A 25 9.05 1.04 29.73
C TRP A 25 10.53 1.14 29.31
N LEU A 26 10.86 2.23 28.59
CA LEU A 26 12.20 2.78 28.43
C LEU A 26 12.89 3.04 29.79
N PRO A 27 14.23 3.00 29.82
CA PRO A 27 14.94 4.17 30.34
C PRO A 27 16.15 4.61 29.50
N ALA A 28 16.60 5.82 29.83
CA ALA A 28 17.50 6.72 29.11
C ALA A 28 18.98 6.30 28.98
N ALA A 29 19.70 6.99 28.08
CA ALA A 29 21.16 7.01 28.01
C ALA A 29 21.81 7.45 29.34
N PRO A 30 23.00 6.95 29.70
CA PRO A 30 24.19 7.80 29.52
C PRO A 30 25.55 7.09 29.30
N ALA A 31 26.53 7.93 28.91
CA ALA A 31 27.97 7.89 29.19
C ALA A 31 28.92 7.00 28.36
N VAL A 32 29.84 7.71 27.69
CA VAL A 32 31.14 7.26 27.18
C VAL A 32 31.98 6.73 28.35
N VAL A 33 32.42 5.47 28.29
CA VAL A 33 33.47 4.92 29.15
C VAL A 33 34.42 4.08 28.30
N GLU A 34 35.65 4.57 28.15
CA GLU A 34 36.79 3.79 27.68
C GLU A 34 37.01 2.59 28.62
N ALA A 35 36.82 1.37 28.10
CA ALA A 35 37.30 0.16 28.74
C ALA A 35 38.14 -0.62 27.71
N LYS A 36 39.45 -0.58 27.89
CA LYS A 36 40.43 -1.46 27.22
C LYS A 36 39.98 -2.92 27.37
N ALA A 37 39.52 -3.52 26.28
CA ALA A 37 39.18 -4.94 26.21
C ALA A 37 40.47 -5.78 26.30
N LYS A 38 40.70 -6.41 27.45
CA LYS A 38 41.63 -7.54 27.58
C LYS A 38 40.89 -8.83 27.20
N ALA A 39 41.40 -9.50 26.17
CA ALA A 39 41.43 -10.95 25.96
C ALA A 39 40.15 -11.77 26.28
N THR A 40 39.38 -12.09 25.24
CA THR A 40 38.48 -13.27 25.23
C THR A 40 38.69 -14.21 24.03
N ASP A 41 39.65 -13.96 23.14
CA ASP A 41 39.71 -14.65 21.84
C ASP A 41 40.80 -15.75 21.75
N GLN A 42 40.98 -16.55 22.81
CA GLN A 42 41.88 -17.71 22.74
C GLN A 42 41.27 -18.80 21.83
N GLY A 43 41.65 -18.77 20.55
CA GLY A 43 41.47 -19.88 19.61
C GLY A 43 40.52 -19.66 18.43
N ARG A 44 39.99 -18.44 18.22
CA ARG A 44 39.15 -18.11 17.05
C ARG A 44 39.83 -17.11 16.10
N GLY A 45 39.28 -16.98 14.90
CA GLY A 45 39.78 -16.16 13.81
C GLY A 45 41.11 -16.65 13.23
N ALA A 46 41.67 -15.89 12.30
CA ALA A 46 42.96 -16.16 11.65
C ALA A 46 43.86 -14.91 11.63
N ASP A 47 45.15 -15.07 11.31
CA ASP A 47 46.12 -13.95 11.28
C ASP A 47 46.00 -13.07 10.03
N SER A 48 45.26 -13.51 9.02
CA SER A 48 45.00 -12.76 7.79
C SER A 48 43.61 -13.06 7.22
N ALA A 49 43.10 -12.14 6.39
CA ALA A 49 41.84 -12.31 5.66
C ALA A 49 41.86 -13.56 4.77
N GLU A 50 43.00 -13.82 4.12
CA GLU A 50 43.20 -15.03 3.31
C GLU A 50 43.11 -16.30 4.17
N ALA A 51 43.79 -16.34 5.31
CA ALA A 51 43.77 -17.49 6.20
C ALA A 51 42.37 -17.75 6.78
N ALA A 52 41.60 -16.69 7.04
CA ALA A 52 40.21 -16.81 7.47
C ALA A 52 39.31 -17.40 6.38
N ALA A 53 39.43 -16.89 5.14
CA ALA A 53 38.67 -17.38 3.99
C ALA A 53 39.00 -18.84 3.67
N ARG A 54 40.30 -19.20 3.65
CA ARG A 54 40.75 -20.58 3.46
C ARG A 54 40.27 -21.49 4.57
N GLY A 55 40.39 -21.07 5.82
CA GLY A 55 39.92 -21.84 6.98
C GLY A 55 38.42 -22.15 6.92
N MET A 56 37.60 -21.20 6.47
CA MET A 56 36.15 -21.40 6.34
C MET A 56 35.81 -22.42 5.24
N ILE A 57 36.46 -22.33 4.07
CA ILE A 57 36.25 -23.29 2.97
C ILE A 57 36.73 -24.69 3.37
N ASP A 58 37.88 -24.79 4.03
CA ASP A 58 38.40 -26.08 4.52
C ASP A 58 37.44 -26.74 5.51
N ALA A 59 36.86 -25.96 6.43
CA ALA A 59 35.87 -26.44 7.38
C ALA A 59 34.60 -26.95 6.69
N ILE A 60 34.11 -26.23 5.67
CA ILE A 60 32.97 -26.64 4.85
C ILE A 60 33.28 -27.91 4.06
N ALA A 61 34.46 -27.98 3.44
CA ALA A 61 34.90 -29.14 2.67
C ALA A 61 35.01 -30.41 3.52
N LYS A 62 35.47 -30.27 4.76
CA LYS A 62 35.59 -31.36 5.74
C LYS A 62 34.29 -31.65 6.50
N GLY A 63 33.25 -30.82 6.33
CA GLY A 63 32.02 -30.92 7.10
C GLY A 63 32.22 -30.71 8.60
N ASP A 64 33.24 -29.93 8.99
CA ASP A 64 33.65 -29.67 10.37
C ASP A 64 33.03 -28.35 10.87
N LEU A 65 31.92 -28.49 11.60
CA LEU A 65 31.18 -27.36 12.16
C LEU A 65 32.01 -26.58 13.19
N ASP A 66 32.87 -27.25 13.95
CA ASP A 66 33.63 -26.61 15.01
C ASP A 66 34.80 -25.83 14.45
N ALA A 67 35.42 -26.29 13.35
CA ALA A 67 36.35 -25.48 12.57
C ALA A 67 35.67 -24.27 11.92
N ALA A 68 34.45 -24.42 11.40
CA ALA A 68 33.69 -23.32 10.79
C ALA A 68 33.29 -22.24 11.81
N LYS A 69 32.86 -22.66 13.01
CA LYS A 69 32.57 -21.74 14.13
C LYS A 69 33.78 -20.90 14.53
N ARG A 70 35.01 -21.43 14.42
CA ARG A 70 36.23 -20.64 14.72
C ARG A 70 36.43 -19.50 13.73
N MET A 71 35.91 -19.60 12.52
CA MET A 71 36.01 -18.56 11.48
C MET A 71 34.87 -17.54 11.52
N VAL A 72 33.96 -17.67 12.50
CA VAL A 72 32.88 -16.72 12.80
C VAL A 72 33.13 -16.08 14.16
N PRO A 73 33.04 -14.74 14.30
CA PRO A 73 33.24 -14.08 15.57
C PRO A 73 32.10 -14.42 16.53
N ASP A 74 32.41 -14.53 17.83
CA ASP A 74 31.37 -14.70 18.84
C ASP A 74 30.57 -13.40 19.04
N VAL A 75 29.44 -13.52 19.74
CA VAL A 75 28.51 -12.41 20.02
C VAL A 75 29.17 -11.28 20.86
N THR A 76 30.24 -11.58 21.59
CA THR A 76 30.96 -10.61 22.44
C THR A 76 31.97 -9.80 21.64
N ALA A 77 32.74 -10.43 20.75
CA ALA A 77 33.64 -9.78 19.80
C ALA A 77 32.89 -8.86 18.82
N CYS A 78 31.64 -9.20 18.50
CA CYS A 78 30.75 -8.38 17.67
C CYS A 78 30.34 -7.04 18.32
N LYS A 79 30.40 -6.90 19.66
CA LYS A 79 30.07 -5.63 20.36
C LYS A 79 31.11 -4.52 20.16
N LEU A 80 32.29 -4.86 19.62
CA LEU A 80 33.37 -3.91 19.35
C LEU A 80 33.29 -3.27 17.95
N LEU A 81 32.26 -3.59 17.16
CA LEU A 81 32.05 -3.09 15.80
C LEU A 81 30.74 -2.29 15.72
N PRO A 82 30.75 -0.98 16.04
CA PRO A 82 29.55 -0.15 16.11
C PRO A 82 28.88 0.12 14.75
N ASP A 83 29.58 -0.10 13.64
CA ASP A 83 29.09 0.20 12.28
C ASP A 83 28.39 -0.99 11.59
N LEU A 84 28.15 -2.10 12.30
CA LEU A 84 27.53 -3.32 11.77
C LEU A 84 26.18 -3.63 12.44
N ALA A 85 25.07 -3.27 11.78
CA ALA A 85 23.75 -3.84 12.08
C ALA A 85 23.39 -4.94 11.05
N PRO A 86 22.88 -6.14 11.43
CA PRO A 86 22.85 -6.81 12.73
C PRO A 86 23.73 -8.10 12.72
N CYS A 87 24.93 -8.04 13.32
CA CYS A 87 25.74 -9.23 13.66
C CYS A 87 25.08 -10.33 14.55
N PRO A 88 24.02 -10.11 15.37
CA PRO A 88 23.52 -11.11 16.31
C PRO A 88 22.98 -12.43 15.71
N LYS A 89 22.91 -12.58 14.38
CA LYS A 89 22.35 -13.77 13.73
C LYS A 89 23.37 -14.66 13.02
N ILE A 90 24.66 -14.31 12.93
CA ILE A 90 25.58 -15.02 12.01
C ILE A 90 25.91 -16.43 12.50
N GLU A 91 26.31 -16.62 13.76
CA GLU A 91 26.59 -17.96 14.30
C GLU A 91 25.31 -18.80 14.41
N GLU A 92 24.20 -18.19 14.81
CA GLU A 92 22.89 -18.85 14.88
C GLU A 92 22.36 -19.27 13.49
N THR A 93 22.55 -18.43 12.46
CA THR A 93 22.24 -18.75 11.06
C THR A 93 23.18 -19.80 10.50
N LEU A 94 24.48 -19.78 10.84
CA LEU A 94 25.42 -20.83 10.45
C LEU A 94 24.98 -22.18 11.03
N ILE A 95 24.58 -22.21 12.30
CA ILE A 95 24.08 -23.43 12.96
C ILE A 95 22.77 -23.90 12.31
N LYS A 96 21.80 -23.00 12.08
CA LYS A 96 20.49 -23.33 11.47
C LYS A 96 20.60 -23.76 10.00
N GLY A 97 21.61 -23.25 9.28
CA GLY A 97 21.87 -23.56 7.88
C GLY A 97 22.92 -24.65 7.66
N TRP A 98 23.52 -25.20 8.71
CA TRP A 98 24.69 -26.09 8.60
C TRP A 98 24.39 -27.34 7.77
N ASP A 99 23.21 -27.93 7.92
CA ASP A 99 22.82 -29.12 7.15
C ASP A 99 22.74 -28.82 5.64
N GLN A 100 22.35 -27.60 5.26
CA GLN A 100 22.37 -27.15 3.86
C GLN A 100 23.79 -26.90 3.35
N VAL A 101 24.66 -26.29 4.18
CA VAL A 101 26.06 -26.02 3.84
C VAL A 101 26.89 -27.30 3.75
N LYS A 102 26.72 -28.25 4.67
CA LYS A 102 27.37 -29.56 4.66
C LYS A 102 26.97 -30.39 3.44
N ALA A 103 25.70 -30.29 2.98
CA ALA A 103 25.26 -30.93 1.74
C ALA A 103 26.01 -30.41 0.50
N THR A 104 26.55 -29.19 0.55
CA THR A 104 27.43 -28.62 -0.49
C THR A 104 28.92 -28.87 -0.27
N GLY A 105 29.34 -29.28 0.95
CA GLY A 105 30.73 -29.29 1.39
C GLY A 105 31.69 -30.17 0.59
N ALA A 106 31.28 -31.40 0.26
CA ALA A 106 32.11 -32.31 -0.53
C ALA A 106 32.50 -31.73 -1.90
N ALA A 107 31.70 -30.81 -2.44
CA ALA A 107 31.91 -30.18 -3.74
C ALA A 107 32.99 -29.09 -3.78
N PHE A 108 33.47 -28.62 -2.62
CA PHE A 108 34.52 -27.59 -2.54
C PHE A 108 35.87 -28.11 -2.05
N THR A 109 36.04 -29.44 -1.95
CA THR A 109 37.33 -30.07 -1.67
C THR A 109 38.35 -29.70 -2.76
N GLY A 110 39.40 -28.97 -2.39
CA GLY A 110 40.42 -28.51 -3.34
C GLY A 110 40.02 -27.29 -4.19
N ALA A 111 39.01 -26.52 -3.76
CA ALA A 111 38.60 -25.29 -4.45
C ALA A 111 39.74 -24.26 -4.56
N LYS A 112 39.78 -23.55 -5.69
CA LYS A 112 40.69 -22.41 -5.88
C LYS A 112 40.12 -21.20 -5.15
N ILE A 113 40.88 -20.63 -4.21
CA ILE A 113 40.44 -19.51 -3.35
C ILE A 113 41.27 -18.28 -3.71
N GLU A 114 40.59 -17.22 -4.17
CA GLU A 114 41.23 -15.98 -4.63
C GLU A 114 40.48 -14.76 -4.12
N ARG A 115 41.21 -13.67 -3.89
CA ARG A 115 40.63 -12.36 -3.54
C ARG A 115 39.91 -11.78 -4.75
N SER A 116 38.70 -11.29 -4.54
CA SER A 116 37.89 -10.59 -5.53
C SER A 116 38.26 -9.10 -5.60
N SER A 117 38.10 -8.49 -6.77
CA SER A 117 38.21 -7.04 -6.97
C SER A 117 36.92 -6.28 -6.61
N GLU A 118 35.85 -7.00 -6.24
CA GLU A 118 34.58 -6.40 -5.81
C GLU A 118 34.72 -5.63 -4.50
N ALA A 119 34.03 -4.48 -4.43
CA ALA A 119 33.93 -3.73 -3.19
C ALA A 119 33.13 -4.54 -2.14
N ALA A 120 33.70 -4.70 -0.95
CA ALA A 120 33.01 -5.38 0.14
C ALA A 120 31.83 -4.53 0.64
N PRO A 121 30.74 -5.17 1.10
CA PRO A 121 29.56 -4.48 1.64
C PRO A 121 29.81 -3.80 3.00
N ILE A 122 31.02 -3.96 3.57
CA ILE A 122 31.44 -3.44 4.86
C ILE A 122 32.79 -2.73 4.68
N PRO A 123 33.01 -1.54 5.28
CA PRO A 123 34.31 -0.88 5.28
C PRO A 123 35.42 -1.79 5.82
N ASN A 124 36.60 -1.76 5.19
CA ASN A 124 37.78 -2.55 5.59
C ASN A 124 37.60 -4.09 5.56
N ALA A 125 36.64 -4.59 4.78
CA ALA A 125 36.48 -6.02 4.51
C ALA A 125 36.98 -6.39 3.10
N GLU A 126 37.32 -7.65 2.91
CA GLU A 126 37.78 -8.22 1.64
C GLU A 126 36.79 -9.29 1.15
N VAL A 127 36.44 -9.26 -0.12
CA VAL A 127 35.63 -10.32 -0.74
C VAL A 127 36.57 -11.40 -1.28
N TRP A 128 36.30 -12.66 -0.94
CA TRP A 128 37.03 -13.83 -1.38
C TRP A 128 36.10 -14.77 -2.13
N THR A 129 36.59 -15.39 -3.19
CA THR A 129 35.82 -16.32 -4.02
C THR A 129 36.48 -17.68 -4.02
N ALA A 130 35.68 -18.72 -3.72
CA ALA A 130 36.09 -20.11 -3.82
C ALA A 130 35.43 -20.74 -5.05
N THR A 131 36.24 -21.26 -5.97
CA THR A 131 35.78 -21.84 -7.23
C THR A 131 36.11 -23.33 -7.28
N ALA A 132 35.10 -24.16 -7.54
CA ALA A 132 35.24 -25.59 -7.75
C ALA A 132 34.66 -26.01 -9.13
N PRO A 133 35.15 -27.10 -9.75
CA PRO A 133 34.65 -27.55 -11.06
C PRO A 133 33.14 -27.82 -11.03
N ASN A 134 32.41 -27.29 -12.02
CA ASN A 134 30.95 -27.48 -12.19
C ASN A 134 30.09 -26.99 -11.00
N LYS A 135 30.55 -25.97 -10.26
CA LYS A 135 29.81 -25.33 -9.17
C LYS A 135 29.82 -23.81 -9.30
N GLU A 136 28.75 -23.19 -8.82
CA GLU A 136 28.73 -21.73 -8.66
C GLU A 136 29.81 -21.29 -7.66
N PRO A 137 30.57 -20.22 -7.95
CA PRO A 137 31.58 -19.72 -7.05
C PRO A 137 30.97 -19.27 -5.72
N LEU A 138 31.58 -19.67 -4.61
CA LEU A 138 31.14 -19.29 -3.28
C LEU A 138 31.86 -18.02 -2.82
N LYS A 139 31.10 -17.01 -2.39
CA LYS A 139 31.64 -15.73 -1.92
C LYS A 139 31.70 -15.67 -0.39
N LEU A 140 32.83 -15.18 0.11
CA LEU A 140 33.12 -14.97 1.52
C LEU A 140 33.48 -13.51 1.73
N VAL A 141 33.08 -12.93 2.86
CA VAL A 141 33.52 -11.59 3.26
C VAL A 141 34.43 -11.75 4.46
N ALA A 142 35.73 -11.54 4.25
CA ALA A 142 36.72 -11.57 5.31
C ALA A 142 36.88 -10.17 5.92
N PHE A 143 36.78 -10.05 7.24
CA PHE A 143 36.94 -8.77 7.94
C PHE A 143 37.76 -8.96 9.22
N LYS A 144 38.38 -7.87 9.67
CA LYS A 144 39.17 -7.85 10.91
C LYS A 144 38.28 -7.46 12.10
N ALA A 145 38.32 -8.23 13.17
CA ALA A 145 37.73 -7.88 14.46
C ALA A 145 38.77 -8.09 15.57
N GLY A 146 39.10 -7.01 16.29
CA GLY A 146 40.29 -7.02 17.16
C GLY A 146 41.57 -7.27 16.35
N ASP A 147 42.40 -8.21 16.80
CA ASP A 147 43.65 -8.59 16.13
C ASP A 147 43.52 -9.79 15.18
N ARG A 148 42.30 -10.32 14.98
CA ARG A 148 42.05 -11.53 14.20
C ARG A 148 41.10 -11.25 13.03
N PHE A 149 41.17 -12.09 12.01
CA PHE A 149 40.30 -12.07 10.82
C PHE A 149 39.27 -13.18 10.87
N PHE A 150 38.07 -12.88 10.39
CA PHE A 150 36.92 -13.79 10.32
C PHE A 150 36.32 -13.75 8.93
N ALA A 151 35.72 -14.84 8.47
CA ALA A 151 35.17 -14.96 7.12
C ALA A 151 33.86 -15.77 7.12
N PRO A 152 32.74 -15.21 7.61
CA PRO A 152 31.47 -15.91 7.63
C PRO A 152 30.95 -16.18 6.22
N LEU A 153 30.18 -17.27 6.10
CA LEU A 153 29.43 -17.57 4.88
C LEU A 153 28.30 -16.55 4.74
N LEU A 154 28.26 -15.82 3.63
CA LEU A 154 27.02 -15.18 3.21
C LEU A 154 26.09 -16.31 2.78
N SER A 155 25.06 -16.59 3.60
CA SER A 155 24.03 -17.59 3.28
C SER A 155 23.60 -17.45 1.82
N GLY A 156 23.47 -18.57 1.10
CA GLY A 156 23.06 -18.66 -0.31
C GLY A 156 21.65 -18.14 -0.65
N GLY A 157 21.10 -17.21 0.12
CA GLY A 157 20.23 -16.19 -0.43
C GLY A 157 21.14 -15.09 -0.96
N GLY A 158 21.45 -15.14 -2.26
CA GLY A 158 22.19 -14.06 -2.89
C GLY A 158 21.61 -12.73 -2.42
N ALA A 159 22.48 -11.83 -1.96
CA ALA A 159 22.22 -10.43 -2.22
C ALA A 159 21.98 -10.40 -3.72
N LYS A 160 20.71 -10.37 -4.13
CA LYS A 160 20.37 -10.09 -5.52
C LYS A 160 21.19 -8.86 -5.83
N ALA A 161 22.01 -8.93 -6.88
CA ALA A 161 22.49 -7.71 -7.48
C ALA A 161 21.27 -6.76 -7.59
N PRO A 162 21.40 -5.47 -7.24
CA PRO A 162 20.28 -4.55 -7.35
C PRO A 162 19.63 -4.77 -8.71
N SER A 163 18.35 -5.14 -8.71
CA SER A 163 17.68 -5.57 -9.91
C SER A 163 17.80 -4.47 -10.95
N THR A 164 18.50 -4.73 -12.04
CA THR A 164 18.70 -3.78 -13.14
C THR A 164 17.42 -3.57 -13.94
N GLY A 165 16.30 -4.18 -13.52
CA GLY A 165 15.06 -4.25 -14.29
C GLY A 165 15.15 -5.14 -15.54
N ASN A 166 16.31 -5.78 -15.79
CA ASN A 166 16.57 -6.70 -16.90
C ASN A 166 16.66 -8.17 -16.47
N GLU A 167 16.39 -8.47 -15.20
CA GLU A 167 16.38 -9.85 -14.72
C GLU A 167 15.12 -10.56 -15.22
N MET A 168 15.27 -11.46 -16.19
CA MET A 168 14.28 -12.52 -16.36
C MET A 168 14.20 -13.28 -15.03
N PRO A 169 13.00 -13.55 -14.49
CA PRO A 169 12.88 -14.29 -13.24
C PRO A 169 13.60 -15.64 -13.43
N ALA A 170 14.61 -15.89 -12.58
CA ALA A 170 15.16 -17.23 -12.41
C ALA A 170 13.97 -18.19 -12.26
N ALA A 171 13.97 -19.27 -13.05
CA ALA A 171 12.91 -20.26 -13.02
C ALA A 171 12.73 -20.73 -11.58
N LYS A 172 11.68 -20.25 -10.91
CA LYS A 172 11.28 -20.75 -9.60
C LYS A 172 11.13 -22.25 -9.78
N VAL A 173 11.82 -23.04 -8.97
CA VAL A 173 11.56 -24.48 -8.88
C VAL A 173 10.07 -24.60 -8.60
N ALA A 174 9.31 -25.03 -9.62
CA ALA A 174 7.86 -25.04 -9.55
C ALA A 174 7.45 -26.10 -8.52
N MET A 175 6.59 -25.71 -7.57
CA MET A 175 5.95 -26.66 -6.66
C MET A 175 5.30 -27.78 -7.49
N PRO A 176 5.60 -29.06 -7.23
CA PRO A 176 4.98 -30.15 -7.97
C PRO A 176 3.45 -30.15 -7.77
N PRO A 177 2.63 -30.50 -8.79
CA PRO A 177 1.18 -30.53 -8.66
C PRO A 177 0.67 -31.40 -7.51
N ALA A 178 1.37 -32.49 -7.18
CA ALA A 178 1.04 -33.36 -6.04
C ALA A 178 1.18 -32.62 -4.70
N GLN A 179 2.21 -31.79 -4.54
CA GLN A 179 2.40 -30.97 -3.35
C GLN A 179 1.32 -29.88 -3.26
N ALA A 180 0.95 -29.27 -4.39
CA ALA A 180 -0.13 -28.29 -4.43
C ALA A 180 -1.49 -28.89 -4.03
N LYS A 181 -1.79 -30.12 -4.48
CA LYS A 181 -2.99 -30.86 -4.05
C LYS A 181 -3.00 -31.15 -2.55
N ALA A 182 -1.87 -31.55 -1.97
CA ALA A 182 -1.77 -31.78 -0.53
C ALA A 182 -2.05 -30.50 0.28
N ILE A 183 -1.55 -29.35 -0.17
CA ILE A 183 -1.83 -28.04 0.43
C ILE A 183 -3.32 -27.70 0.35
N ILE A 184 -3.96 -27.99 -0.79
CA ILE A 184 -5.40 -27.78 -0.98
C ILE A 184 -6.20 -28.63 0.02
N ASP A 185 -5.88 -29.92 0.15
CA ASP A 185 -6.57 -30.83 1.05
C ASP A 185 -6.44 -30.40 2.52
N GLU A 186 -5.25 -29.92 2.91
CA GLU A 186 -5.01 -29.37 4.24
C GLU A 186 -5.83 -28.09 4.47
N ALA A 187 -5.83 -27.16 3.52
CA ALA A 187 -6.60 -25.92 3.60
C ALA A 187 -8.11 -26.16 3.73
N VAL A 188 -8.65 -27.13 2.99
CA VAL A 188 -10.08 -27.53 3.06
C VAL A 188 -10.42 -28.16 4.42
N LYS A 189 -9.48 -28.86 5.06
CA LYS A 189 -9.67 -29.36 6.44
C LYS A 189 -9.61 -28.22 7.46
N LEU A 190 -8.61 -27.34 7.35
CA LEU A 190 -8.39 -26.25 8.29
C LEU A 190 -9.58 -25.28 8.35
N VAL A 191 -10.23 -24.98 7.21
CA VAL A 191 -11.37 -24.03 7.17
C VAL A 191 -12.62 -24.49 7.95
N GLN A 192 -12.70 -25.78 8.32
CA GLN A 192 -13.79 -26.34 9.12
C GLN A 192 -13.59 -26.17 10.62
N GLN A 193 -12.39 -25.75 11.06
CA GLN A 193 -12.11 -25.53 12.48
C GLN A 193 -12.85 -24.29 13.00
N PRO A 194 -13.13 -24.18 14.31
CA PRO A 194 -13.84 -23.04 14.90
C PRO A 194 -13.15 -21.69 14.71
N ASN A 195 -11.82 -21.67 14.61
CA ASN A 195 -11.02 -20.47 14.37
C ASN A 195 -9.94 -20.75 13.32
N PRO A 196 -10.31 -20.86 12.03
CA PRO A 196 -9.38 -21.23 10.99
C PRO A 196 -8.36 -20.11 10.75
N PRO A 197 -7.08 -20.43 10.46
CA PRO A 197 -6.07 -19.43 10.13
C PRO A 197 -6.29 -18.87 8.72
N CYS A 198 -7.35 -18.08 8.55
CA CYS A 198 -7.89 -17.63 7.27
C CYS A 198 -6.84 -16.98 6.35
N ASP A 199 -5.97 -16.12 6.88
CA ASP A 199 -4.91 -15.49 6.08
C ASP A 199 -3.98 -16.53 5.45
N LYS A 200 -3.52 -17.50 6.23
CA LYS A 200 -2.63 -18.57 5.76
C LYS A 200 -3.33 -19.46 4.73
N ILE A 201 -4.62 -19.74 4.95
CA ILE A 201 -5.43 -20.54 4.01
C ILE A 201 -5.54 -19.81 2.66
N VAL A 202 -5.83 -18.51 2.67
CA VAL A 202 -5.95 -17.73 1.43
C VAL A 202 -4.60 -17.66 0.70
N ASP A 203 -3.50 -17.40 1.42
CA ASP A 203 -2.15 -17.38 0.83
C ASP A 203 -1.78 -18.73 0.21
N ALA A 204 -2.04 -19.82 0.92
CA ALA A 204 -1.78 -21.17 0.44
C ALA A 204 -2.61 -21.49 -0.82
N LEU A 205 -3.91 -21.21 -0.81
CA LEU A 205 -4.81 -21.51 -1.92
C LEU A 205 -4.55 -20.64 -3.16
N ASN A 206 -4.16 -19.37 -2.98
CA ASN A 206 -3.76 -18.49 -4.09
C ASN A 206 -2.58 -19.05 -4.90
N VAL A 207 -1.66 -19.74 -4.23
CA VAL A 207 -0.50 -20.37 -4.87
C VAL A 207 -0.83 -21.77 -5.37
N ALA A 208 -1.51 -22.58 -4.57
CA ALA A 208 -1.72 -24.00 -4.85
C ALA A 208 -2.78 -24.26 -5.94
N LEU A 209 -3.86 -23.47 -6.00
CA LEU A 209 -4.95 -23.70 -6.95
C LEU A 209 -4.48 -23.64 -8.43
N PRO A 210 -3.75 -22.61 -8.89
CA PRO A 210 -3.26 -22.56 -10.27
C PRO A 210 -2.25 -23.67 -10.61
N ILE A 211 -1.52 -24.17 -9.61
CA ILE A 211 -0.50 -25.22 -9.79
C ILE A 211 -1.14 -26.60 -9.85
N ALA A 212 -2.11 -26.88 -8.97
CA ALA A 212 -2.84 -28.12 -8.94
C ALA A 212 -3.77 -28.28 -10.16
N PHE A 213 -4.27 -27.16 -10.69
CA PHE A 213 -5.22 -27.10 -11.79
C PHE A 213 -4.78 -26.10 -12.87
N PRO A 214 -3.74 -26.41 -13.66
CA PRO A 214 -3.16 -25.49 -14.65
C PRO A 214 -4.01 -25.30 -15.92
N SER A 215 -5.16 -25.98 -16.03
CA SER A 215 -6.07 -25.90 -17.18
C SER A 215 -6.75 -24.53 -17.27
N ALA A 216 -7.07 -24.10 -18.49
CA ALA A 216 -7.93 -22.93 -18.72
C ALA A 216 -9.35 -23.11 -18.16
N THR A 217 -9.77 -24.36 -17.98
CA THR A 217 -11.04 -24.74 -17.33
C THR A 217 -10.79 -25.27 -15.93
N ILE A 218 -11.50 -24.71 -14.95
CA ILE A 218 -11.42 -25.12 -13.55
C ILE A 218 -12.18 -26.46 -13.41
N PRO A 219 -11.61 -27.50 -12.77
CA PRO A 219 -12.33 -28.75 -12.57
C PRO A 219 -13.29 -28.68 -11.37
N VAL A 220 -14.34 -29.51 -11.41
CA VAL A 220 -15.36 -29.62 -10.35
C VAL A 220 -14.74 -30.01 -9.01
N GLU A 221 -13.67 -30.82 -9.01
CA GLU A 221 -12.94 -31.21 -7.81
C GLU A 221 -12.33 -30.02 -7.05
N ALA A 222 -12.16 -28.86 -7.68
CA ALA A 222 -11.63 -27.65 -7.04
C ALA A 222 -12.68 -26.90 -6.20
N ILE A 223 -13.98 -27.21 -6.33
CA ILE A 223 -15.08 -26.50 -5.66
C ILE A 223 -14.89 -26.35 -4.14
N PRO A 224 -14.54 -27.42 -3.37
CA PRO A 224 -14.35 -27.29 -1.93
C PRO A 224 -13.26 -26.29 -1.56
N ALA A 225 -12.16 -26.30 -2.31
CA ALA A 225 -11.03 -25.40 -2.12
C ALA A 225 -11.38 -23.96 -2.46
N ILE A 226 -12.12 -23.73 -3.56
CA ILE A 226 -12.58 -22.40 -3.95
C ILE A 226 -13.59 -21.85 -2.92
N LYS A 227 -14.50 -22.69 -2.41
CA LYS A 227 -15.42 -22.32 -1.31
C LYS A 227 -14.64 -21.98 -0.03
N ALA A 228 -13.60 -22.75 0.31
CA ALA A 228 -12.72 -22.47 1.44
C ALA A 228 -12.00 -21.12 1.28
N MET A 229 -11.44 -20.87 0.10
CA MET A 229 -10.79 -19.60 -0.26
C MET A 229 -11.77 -18.43 -0.09
N GLY A 230 -12.97 -18.51 -0.67
CA GLY A 230 -13.97 -17.44 -0.58
C GLY A 230 -14.42 -17.17 0.86
N LYS A 231 -14.64 -18.22 1.67
CA LYS A 231 -15.01 -18.10 3.10
C LYS A 231 -13.90 -17.43 3.90
N CYS A 232 -12.66 -17.93 3.80
CA CYS A 232 -11.52 -17.37 4.53
C CYS A 232 -11.21 -15.95 4.07
N ALA A 233 -11.22 -15.69 2.76
CA ALA A 233 -10.96 -14.37 2.18
C ALA A 233 -11.95 -13.34 2.69
N SER A 234 -13.24 -13.68 2.78
CA SER A 234 -14.25 -12.77 3.34
C SER A 234 -14.01 -12.50 4.84
N ALA A 235 -13.53 -13.48 5.60
CA ALA A 235 -13.28 -13.32 7.03
C ALA A 235 -12.06 -12.43 7.35
N VAL A 236 -11.08 -12.38 6.44
CA VAL A 236 -9.87 -11.54 6.59
C VAL A 236 -9.88 -10.31 5.68
N ASN A 237 -11.04 -9.90 5.16
CA ASN A 237 -11.20 -8.72 4.30
C ASN A 237 -10.32 -8.74 3.04
N ARG A 238 -10.07 -9.94 2.48
CA ARG A 238 -9.33 -10.13 1.22
C ARG A 238 -10.30 -10.13 0.03
N TRP A 239 -10.83 -8.96 -0.29
CA TRP A 239 -11.95 -8.78 -1.21
C TRP A 239 -11.65 -9.19 -2.65
N ARG A 240 -10.41 -9.01 -3.13
CA ARG A 240 -10.03 -9.51 -4.46
C ARG A 240 -10.07 -11.03 -4.51
N ALA A 241 -9.56 -11.69 -3.48
CA ALA A 241 -9.66 -13.15 -3.37
C ALA A 241 -11.13 -13.63 -3.30
N VAL A 242 -12.04 -12.86 -2.67
CA VAL A 242 -13.48 -13.16 -2.69
C VAL A 242 -14.05 -13.07 -4.11
N VAL A 243 -13.73 -12.01 -4.87
CA VAL A 243 -14.17 -11.88 -6.27
C VAL A 243 -13.63 -13.02 -7.11
N MET A 244 -12.34 -13.35 -7.00
CA MET A 244 -11.72 -14.47 -7.73
C MET A 244 -12.41 -15.80 -7.44
N ALA A 245 -12.61 -16.12 -6.15
CA ALA A 245 -13.28 -17.35 -5.76
C ALA A 245 -14.75 -17.39 -6.24
N GLY A 246 -15.47 -16.27 -6.13
CA GLY A 246 -16.85 -16.17 -6.60
C GLY A 246 -16.97 -16.34 -8.12
N THR A 247 -16.12 -15.68 -8.91
CA THR A 247 -16.09 -15.83 -10.37
C THR A 247 -15.72 -17.25 -10.79
N ALA A 248 -14.77 -17.87 -10.09
CA ALA A 248 -14.43 -19.27 -10.32
C ALA A 248 -15.62 -20.22 -10.06
N LEU A 249 -16.35 -20.03 -8.96
CA LEU A 249 -17.57 -20.81 -8.69
C LEU A 249 -18.65 -20.59 -9.76
N LEU A 250 -18.86 -19.35 -10.21
CA LEU A 250 -19.81 -19.06 -11.30
C LEU A 250 -19.46 -19.78 -12.60
N SER A 251 -18.16 -19.94 -12.91
CA SER A 251 -17.72 -20.69 -14.10
C SER A 251 -18.02 -22.20 -14.02
N LEU A 252 -18.36 -22.69 -12.82
CA LEU A 252 -18.74 -24.07 -12.51
C LEU A 252 -20.25 -24.20 -12.24
N ASP A 253 -21.05 -23.20 -12.62
CA ASP A 253 -22.49 -23.09 -12.34
C ASP A 253 -22.86 -23.12 -10.83
N GLU A 254 -21.89 -22.87 -9.95
CA GLU A 254 -22.08 -22.79 -8.50
C GLU A 254 -22.52 -21.38 -8.07
N VAL A 255 -23.81 -21.11 -8.14
CA VAL A 255 -24.39 -19.76 -7.92
C VAL A 255 -24.66 -19.39 -6.46
N SER A 256 -24.54 -20.33 -5.52
CA SER A 256 -24.95 -20.17 -4.12
C SER A 256 -24.28 -18.99 -3.39
N LYS A 257 -23.08 -18.58 -3.83
CA LYS A 257 -22.30 -17.47 -3.24
C LYS A 257 -22.08 -16.31 -4.20
N ALA A 258 -22.84 -16.23 -5.29
CA ALA A 258 -22.70 -15.16 -6.29
C ALA A 258 -22.82 -13.74 -5.69
N HIS A 259 -23.61 -13.57 -4.63
CA HIS A 259 -23.82 -12.28 -3.95
C HIS A 259 -22.58 -11.79 -3.21
N HIS A 260 -21.63 -12.66 -2.88
CA HIS A 260 -20.35 -12.27 -2.27
C HIS A 260 -19.50 -11.46 -3.24
N ILE A 261 -19.61 -11.69 -4.56
CA ILE A 261 -18.90 -10.90 -5.59
C ILE A 261 -19.37 -9.45 -5.50
N VAL A 262 -20.68 -9.24 -5.46
CA VAL A 262 -21.30 -7.91 -5.37
C VAL A 262 -20.87 -7.19 -4.09
N ARG A 263 -20.91 -7.88 -2.94
CA ARG A 263 -20.46 -7.31 -1.66
C ARG A 263 -18.97 -6.96 -1.68
N ALA A 264 -18.12 -7.85 -2.20
CA ALA A 264 -16.68 -7.62 -2.28
C ALA A 264 -16.33 -6.43 -3.19
N LEU A 265 -17.02 -6.29 -4.33
CA LEU A 265 -16.88 -5.11 -5.20
C LEU A 265 -17.26 -3.82 -4.46
N ALA A 266 -18.34 -3.82 -3.68
CA ALA A 266 -18.73 -2.67 -2.87
C ALA A 266 -17.72 -2.35 -1.75
N GLU A 267 -17.11 -3.35 -1.12
CA GLU A 267 -16.03 -3.12 -0.14
C GLU A 267 -14.76 -2.54 -0.76
N MET A 268 -14.52 -2.80 -2.05
CA MET A 268 -13.46 -2.16 -2.83
C MET A 268 -13.86 -0.78 -3.38
N GLY A 269 -15.06 -0.28 -3.05
CA GLY A 269 -15.57 1.01 -3.53
C GLY A 269 -16.01 1.00 -5.00
N GLU A 270 -16.08 -0.16 -5.65
CA GLU A 270 -16.50 -0.32 -7.05
C GLU A 270 -18.03 -0.41 -7.15
N TYR A 271 -18.75 0.60 -6.63
CA TYR A 271 -20.21 0.56 -6.46
C TYR A 271 -20.97 0.38 -7.77
N ASP A 272 -20.64 1.12 -8.83
CA ASP A 272 -21.32 1.01 -10.12
C ASP A 272 -21.15 -0.38 -10.74
N LYS A 273 -19.94 -0.93 -10.63
CA LYS A 273 -19.64 -2.29 -11.09
C LYS A 273 -20.34 -3.33 -10.23
N ALA A 274 -20.46 -3.12 -8.91
CA ALA A 274 -21.22 -3.99 -8.03
C ALA A 274 -22.70 -4.02 -8.42
N ILE A 275 -23.31 -2.85 -8.70
CA ILE A 275 -24.70 -2.73 -9.16
C ILE A 275 -24.88 -3.43 -10.51
N ALA A 276 -24.03 -3.15 -11.49
CA ALA A 276 -24.09 -3.77 -12.81
C ALA A 276 -23.97 -5.30 -12.72
N THR A 277 -23.04 -5.78 -11.88
CA THR A 277 -22.81 -7.22 -11.64
C THR A 277 -24.03 -7.86 -10.98
N ALA A 278 -24.64 -7.22 -9.98
CA ALA A 278 -25.84 -7.72 -9.32
C ALA A 278 -27.01 -7.87 -10.29
N ASN A 279 -27.22 -6.85 -11.16
CA ASN A 279 -28.28 -6.86 -12.16
C ASN A 279 -28.07 -7.94 -13.22
N ASP A 280 -26.84 -8.11 -13.71
CA ASP A 280 -26.47 -9.15 -14.66
C ASP A 280 -26.67 -10.56 -14.07
N LEU A 281 -26.20 -10.81 -12.84
CA LEU A 281 -26.37 -12.08 -12.16
C LEU A 281 -27.85 -12.41 -11.89
N ALA A 282 -28.65 -11.42 -11.47
CA ALA A 282 -30.08 -11.61 -11.26
C ALA A 282 -30.82 -11.94 -12.57
N LYS A 283 -30.35 -11.45 -13.71
CA LYS A 283 -30.89 -11.76 -15.04
C LYS A 283 -30.50 -13.16 -15.50
N ARG A 284 -29.22 -13.53 -15.35
CA ARG A 284 -28.70 -14.85 -15.77
C ARG A 284 -29.22 -15.99 -14.89
N TYR A 285 -29.35 -15.73 -13.58
CA TYR A 285 -29.75 -16.74 -12.60
C TYR A 285 -30.97 -16.25 -11.80
N PRO A 286 -32.20 -16.38 -12.33
CA PRO A 286 -33.41 -15.84 -11.70
C PRO A 286 -33.65 -16.31 -10.25
N LYS A 287 -33.21 -17.52 -9.91
CA LYS A 287 -33.28 -18.07 -8.54
C LYS A 287 -32.41 -17.34 -7.52
N THR A 288 -31.51 -16.46 -7.96
CA THR A 288 -30.64 -15.66 -7.07
C THR A 288 -31.17 -14.24 -6.87
N ARG A 289 -32.33 -13.89 -7.44
CA ARG A 289 -32.83 -12.51 -7.47
C ARG A 289 -33.01 -11.92 -6.06
N ALA A 290 -33.57 -12.65 -5.09
CA ALA A 290 -33.68 -12.12 -3.73
C ALA A 290 -32.29 -11.90 -3.10
N MET A 291 -31.35 -12.82 -3.30
CA MET A 291 -29.97 -12.69 -2.81
C MET A 291 -29.21 -11.54 -3.48
N MET A 292 -29.40 -11.28 -4.77
CA MET A 292 -28.81 -10.11 -5.44
C MET A 292 -29.43 -8.81 -4.92
N SER A 293 -30.73 -8.81 -4.64
CA SER A 293 -31.41 -7.67 -4.02
C SER A 293 -30.85 -7.39 -2.62
N ALA A 294 -30.63 -8.45 -1.84
CA ALA A 294 -29.98 -8.40 -0.53
C ALA A 294 -28.52 -7.92 -0.60
N ALA A 295 -27.82 -8.20 -1.71
CA ALA A 295 -26.49 -7.66 -1.97
C ALA A 295 -26.56 -6.17 -2.33
N LEU A 296 -27.54 -5.75 -3.13
CA LEU A 296 -27.75 -4.35 -3.50
C LEU A 296 -28.04 -3.46 -2.29
N THR A 297 -28.77 -3.95 -1.28
CA THR A 297 -28.88 -3.25 0.01
C THR A 297 -27.50 -2.88 0.54
N PHE A 298 -26.60 -3.85 0.65
CA PHE A 298 -25.23 -3.62 1.10
C PHE A 298 -24.49 -2.60 0.22
N VAL A 299 -24.61 -2.69 -1.10
CA VAL A 299 -23.99 -1.73 -2.03
C VAL A 299 -24.47 -0.30 -1.75
N TYR A 300 -25.79 -0.08 -1.66
CA TYR A 300 -26.34 1.26 -1.46
C TYR A 300 -26.02 1.81 -0.08
N CYS A 301 -26.05 0.99 0.97
CA CYS A 301 -25.68 1.45 2.31
C CYS A 301 -24.19 1.79 2.38
N ARG A 302 -23.33 1.00 1.73
CA ARG A 302 -21.88 1.25 1.68
C ARG A 302 -21.53 2.47 0.84
N ALA A 303 -22.30 2.75 -0.20
CA ALA A 303 -22.23 3.97 -1.01
C ALA A 303 -22.90 5.18 -0.35
N GLU A 304 -23.47 5.02 0.85
CA GLU A 304 -24.20 6.06 1.59
C GLU A 304 -25.40 6.65 0.82
N SER A 305 -25.95 5.88 -0.12
CA SER A 305 -27.22 6.18 -0.80
C SER A 305 -28.39 5.76 0.09
N TRP A 306 -28.58 6.45 1.22
CA TRP A 306 -29.44 5.99 2.32
C TRP A 306 -30.89 5.71 1.92
N ASP A 307 -31.52 6.56 1.10
CA ASP A 307 -32.89 6.33 0.64
C ASP A 307 -33.01 5.11 -0.30
N GLN A 308 -31.95 4.79 -1.05
CA GLN A 308 -31.88 3.57 -1.87
C GLN A 308 -31.55 2.34 -1.02
N CYS A 309 -30.67 2.49 -0.02
CA CYS A 309 -30.36 1.44 0.98
C CYS A 309 -31.63 0.99 1.71
N GLU A 310 -32.48 1.93 2.14
CA GLU A 310 -33.76 1.61 2.77
C GLU A 310 -34.68 0.82 1.81
N LYS A 311 -34.94 1.35 0.62
CA LYS A 311 -35.80 0.70 -0.38
C LYS A 311 -35.31 -0.68 -0.78
N ALA A 312 -34.00 -0.82 -1.01
CA ALA A 312 -33.37 -2.09 -1.34
C ALA A 312 -33.47 -3.07 -0.17
N GLY A 313 -33.27 -2.61 1.06
CA GLY A 313 -33.42 -3.43 2.27
C GLY A 313 -34.83 -3.99 2.43
N ASP A 314 -35.86 -3.14 2.29
CA ASP A 314 -37.26 -3.59 2.37
C ASP A 314 -37.61 -4.57 1.24
N PHE A 315 -37.18 -4.27 0.01
CA PHE A 315 -37.39 -5.17 -1.12
C PHE A 315 -36.67 -6.52 -0.94
N ALA A 316 -35.43 -6.50 -0.44
CA ALA A 316 -34.64 -7.69 -0.17
C ALA A 316 -35.31 -8.56 0.90
N LEU A 317 -35.73 -7.98 2.03
CA LEU A 317 -36.38 -8.71 3.11
C LEU A 317 -37.71 -9.35 2.66
N ALA A 318 -38.50 -8.63 1.87
CA ALA A 318 -39.72 -9.19 1.28
C ALA A 318 -39.42 -10.33 0.30
N GLY A 319 -38.35 -10.22 -0.49
CA GLY A 319 -37.90 -11.28 -1.41
C GLY A 319 -37.42 -12.53 -0.68
N LEU A 320 -36.55 -12.38 0.33
CA LEU A 320 -36.02 -13.50 1.11
C LEU A 320 -37.12 -14.23 1.88
N ALA A 321 -38.10 -13.50 2.41
CA ALA A 321 -39.27 -14.09 3.06
C ALA A 321 -40.13 -14.92 2.08
N LYS A 322 -40.32 -14.44 0.84
CA LYS A 322 -41.05 -15.19 -0.21
C LYS A 322 -40.32 -16.48 -0.63
N GLU A 323 -38.99 -16.49 -0.54
CA GLU A 323 -38.17 -17.68 -0.77
C GLU A 323 -38.12 -18.63 0.45
N GLY A 324 -38.81 -18.28 1.56
CA GLY A 324 -38.95 -19.14 2.73
C GLY A 324 -37.71 -19.19 3.63
N LEU A 325 -36.82 -18.18 3.56
CA LEU A 325 -35.64 -18.15 4.43
C LEU A 325 -36.01 -17.90 5.89
N ASP A 326 -35.27 -18.56 6.79
CA ASP A 326 -35.42 -18.37 8.24
C ASP A 326 -35.18 -16.90 8.62
N PRO A 327 -36.03 -16.28 9.47
CA PRO A 327 -35.81 -14.92 9.96
C PRO A 327 -34.45 -14.69 10.65
N ASN A 328 -33.82 -15.76 11.13
CA ASN A 328 -32.50 -15.77 11.76
C ASN A 328 -31.36 -16.11 10.79
N ASP A 329 -31.64 -16.35 9.51
CA ASP A 329 -30.62 -16.51 8.48
C ASP A 329 -29.70 -15.28 8.44
N GLU A 330 -28.40 -15.52 8.25
CA GLU A 330 -27.38 -14.47 8.24
C GLU A 330 -27.72 -13.35 7.24
N SER A 331 -28.25 -13.69 6.06
CA SER A 331 -28.59 -12.73 5.00
C SER A 331 -29.77 -11.86 5.39
N VAL A 332 -30.77 -12.44 6.04
CA VAL A 332 -31.96 -11.72 6.55
C VAL A 332 -31.54 -10.78 7.67
N ARG A 333 -30.79 -11.27 8.65
CA ARG A 333 -30.34 -10.46 9.79
C ARG A 333 -29.38 -9.34 9.37
N LEU A 334 -28.48 -9.59 8.43
CA LEU A 334 -27.60 -8.55 7.87
C LEU A 334 -28.42 -7.47 7.15
N ASN A 335 -29.44 -7.83 6.37
CA ASN A 335 -30.29 -6.85 5.69
C ASN A 335 -31.15 -6.04 6.67
N ARG A 336 -31.66 -6.66 7.74
CA ARG A 336 -32.30 -5.93 8.83
C ARG A 336 -31.35 -4.91 9.46
N LEU A 337 -30.12 -5.32 9.78
CA LEU A 337 -29.10 -4.43 10.34
C LEU A 337 -28.81 -3.23 9.43
N LEU A 338 -28.58 -3.48 8.13
CA LEU A 338 -28.31 -2.44 7.13
C LEU A 338 -29.49 -1.49 6.94
N ARG A 339 -30.71 -2.02 6.90
CA ARG A 339 -31.93 -1.21 6.84
C ARG A 339 -32.11 -0.37 8.11
N ASN A 340 -31.86 -0.93 9.29
CA ASN A 340 -31.96 -0.20 10.56
C ASN A 340 -30.96 0.95 10.61
N LEU A 341 -29.76 0.76 10.07
CA LEU A 341 -28.81 1.86 9.89
C LEU A 341 -29.36 2.94 8.95
N ALA A 342 -29.92 2.56 7.79
CA ALA A 342 -30.59 3.52 6.91
C ALA A 342 -31.72 4.26 7.63
N TRP A 343 -32.59 3.57 8.36
CA TRP A 343 -33.67 4.19 9.13
C TRP A 343 -33.17 5.20 10.16
N VAL A 344 -32.08 4.92 10.88
CA VAL A 344 -31.46 5.91 11.77
C VAL A 344 -31.04 7.16 10.99
N VAL A 345 -30.46 7.01 9.80
CA VAL A 345 -30.02 8.15 8.99
C VAL A 345 -31.21 8.89 8.37
N THR A 346 -32.21 8.18 7.82
CA THR A 346 -33.34 8.73 7.05
C THR A 346 -34.47 9.30 7.93
N GLY A 347 -34.39 9.17 9.26
CA GLY A 347 -35.32 9.79 10.20
C GLY A 347 -36.39 8.87 10.78
N LYS A 348 -36.10 7.57 10.83
CA LYS A 348 -36.90 6.51 11.47
C LYS A 348 -36.13 5.80 12.61
N PRO A 349 -35.45 6.52 13.53
CA PRO A 349 -34.62 5.87 14.54
C PRO A 349 -35.43 5.05 15.56
N LYS A 350 -36.71 5.37 15.80
CA LYS A 350 -37.55 4.61 16.73
C LYS A 350 -37.88 3.22 16.18
N GLU A 351 -38.21 3.15 14.91
CA GLU A 351 -38.46 1.93 14.15
C GLU A 351 -37.19 1.06 14.10
N ALA A 352 -36.03 1.67 13.87
CA ALA A 352 -34.75 0.97 13.91
C ALA A 352 -34.46 0.36 15.29
N LEU A 353 -34.64 1.10 16.38
CA LEU A 353 -34.39 0.59 17.73
C LEU A 353 -35.37 -0.52 18.12
N ALA A 354 -36.63 -0.42 17.70
CA ALA A 354 -37.62 -1.48 17.93
C ALA A 354 -37.24 -2.78 17.20
N ASP A 355 -36.83 -2.69 15.93
CA ASP A 355 -36.38 -3.86 15.16
C ASP A 355 -35.09 -4.47 15.75
N ILE A 356 -34.15 -3.63 16.19
CA ILE A 356 -32.91 -4.07 16.85
C ILE A 356 -33.20 -4.83 18.15
N ALA A 357 -34.14 -4.36 18.97
CA ALA A 357 -34.52 -5.05 20.20
C ALA A 357 -35.03 -6.48 19.94
N GLU A 358 -35.74 -6.70 18.82
CA GLU A 358 -36.12 -8.04 18.38
C GLU A 358 -34.92 -8.86 17.88
N MET A 359 -33.98 -8.24 17.16
CA MET A 359 -32.76 -8.90 16.67
C MET A 359 -31.81 -9.35 17.79
N GLU A 360 -31.81 -8.66 18.92
CA GLU A 360 -30.98 -8.96 20.10
C GLU A 360 -31.47 -10.17 20.91
N LYS A 361 -32.70 -10.66 20.68
CA LYS A 361 -33.19 -11.91 21.27
C LYS A 361 -32.43 -13.16 20.78
N VAL A 362 -31.63 -12.98 19.73
CA VAL A 362 -30.77 -14.00 19.11
C VAL A 362 -29.33 -13.50 19.15
N LYS A 363 -28.35 -14.36 18.88
CA LYS A 363 -26.90 -14.03 18.89
C LYS A 363 -26.61 -12.66 18.24
N PRO A 364 -26.16 -11.62 18.99
CA PRO A 364 -25.98 -10.28 18.46
C PRO A 364 -25.04 -10.22 17.27
N LEU A 365 -25.35 -9.35 16.29
CA LEU A 365 -24.47 -9.06 15.17
C LEU A 365 -23.53 -7.89 15.51
N PRO A 366 -22.30 -7.86 14.96
CA PRO A 366 -21.46 -6.67 14.99
C PRO A 366 -22.20 -5.45 14.43
N GLY A 367 -22.06 -4.28 15.05
CA GLY A 367 -22.67 -3.02 14.62
C GLY A 367 -24.00 -2.66 15.28
N ILE A 368 -24.66 -3.59 15.99
CA ILE A 368 -25.90 -3.30 16.74
C ILE A 368 -25.72 -2.16 17.73
N GLU A 369 -24.67 -2.20 18.56
CA GLU A 369 -24.42 -1.16 19.57
C GLU A 369 -24.20 0.22 18.95
N THR A 370 -23.52 0.29 17.80
CA THR A 370 -23.33 1.54 17.07
C THR A 370 -24.67 2.12 16.58
N ILE A 371 -25.54 1.28 16.01
CA ILE A 371 -26.88 1.70 15.56
C ILE A 371 -27.73 2.15 16.76
N LYS A 372 -27.63 1.46 17.90
CA LYS A 372 -28.34 1.84 19.14
C LYS A 372 -27.91 3.21 19.64
N GLU A 373 -26.60 3.44 19.77
CA GLU A 373 -26.04 4.71 20.22
C GLU A 373 -26.44 5.86 19.27
N GLN A 374 -26.28 5.66 17.96
CA GLN A 374 -26.63 6.66 16.95
C GLN A 374 -28.14 6.93 16.90
N GLY A 375 -28.97 5.88 16.99
CA GLY A 375 -30.42 6.00 17.00
C GLY A 375 -30.94 6.74 18.24
N ALA A 376 -30.42 6.43 19.42
CA ALA A 376 -30.80 7.12 20.65
C ALA A 376 -30.44 8.62 20.60
N LYS A 377 -29.21 8.94 20.18
CA LYS A 377 -28.76 10.33 19.97
C LYS A 377 -29.60 11.05 18.91
N ALA A 378 -29.96 10.37 17.82
CA ALA A 378 -30.80 10.94 16.78
C ALA A 378 -32.21 11.27 17.26
N ILE A 379 -32.79 10.42 18.13
CA ILE A 379 -34.09 10.71 18.78
C ILE A 379 -33.99 11.93 19.69
N GLU A 380 -32.97 11.99 20.54
CA GLU A 380 -32.76 13.09 21.48
C GLU A 380 -32.59 14.43 20.75
N ARG A 381 -31.82 14.44 19.66
CA ARG A 381 -31.45 15.65 18.92
C ARG A 381 -32.47 16.04 17.84
N GLY A 382 -33.22 15.07 17.33
CA GLY A 382 -34.10 15.22 16.16
C GLY A 382 -33.35 15.34 14.82
N PHE A 383 -32.09 14.87 14.74
CA PHE A 383 -31.28 14.80 13.52
C PHE A 383 -30.19 13.74 13.64
N TYR A 384 -29.76 13.19 12.50
CA TYR A 384 -28.58 12.33 12.41
C TYR A 384 -27.30 13.16 12.32
N PHE A 385 -26.24 12.71 13.00
CA PHE A 385 -24.93 13.37 13.02
C PHE A 385 -23.79 12.36 13.15
N GLU A 386 -22.84 12.43 12.22
CA GLU A 386 -21.61 11.64 12.24
C GLU A 386 -20.39 12.51 11.91
N VAL A 387 -19.28 12.25 12.60
CA VAL A 387 -17.98 12.83 12.34
C VAL A 387 -17.03 11.72 11.90
N VAL A 388 -16.41 11.89 10.73
CA VAL A 388 -15.35 11.02 10.23
C VAL A 388 -14.08 11.84 10.09
N THR A 389 -12.97 11.38 10.67
CA THR A 389 -11.66 12.04 10.59
C THR A 389 -10.63 11.11 9.97
N VAL A 390 -9.59 11.68 9.37
CA VAL A 390 -8.40 10.91 8.96
C VAL A 390 -7.37 10.90 10.09
N PRO A 391 -6.69 9.77 10.35
CA PRO A 391 -5.71 9.67 11.44
C PRO A 391 -4.39 10.38 11.11
N GLN A 392 -4.14 10.68 9.83
CA GLN A 392 -2.89 11.26 9.35
C GLN A 392 -3.17 12.42 8.40
N LEU A 393 -2.47 13.54 8.60
CA LEU A 393 -2.46 14.70 7.73
C LEU A 393 -1.25 14.62 6.80
N ALA A 394 -1.49 14.26 5.54
CA ALA A 394 -0.47 14.24 4.49
C ALA A 394 -0.20 15.66 3.98
N THR A 395 0.78 16.34 4.56
CA THR A 395 1.04 17.77 4.31
C THR A 395 1.34 18.09 2.85
N GLY A 396 2.05 17.20 2.14
CA GLY A 396 2.38 17.35 0.71
C GLY A 396 1.18 17.39 -0.25
N VAL A 397 0.00 16.95 0.18
CA VAL A 397 -1.24 16.96 -0.63
C VAL A 397 -2.37 17.73 0.03
N TYR A 398 -2.10 18.37 1.16
CA TYR A 398 -3.16 18.92 2.01
C TYR A 398 -3.96 20.04 1.33
N HIS A 399 -3.31 20.82 0.45
CA HIS A 399 -3.96 21.85 -0.37
C HIS A 399 -4.92 21.28 -1.42
N LEU A 400 -4.83 19.99 -1.74
CA LEU A 400 -5.72 19.29 -2.66
C LEU A 400 -6.89 18.62 -1.95
N MET A 401 -6.82 18.49 -0.63
CA MET A 401 -7.89 17.88 0.17
C MET A 401 -9.04 18.87 0.44
N GLY A 402 -10.18 18.35 0.91
CA GLY A 402 -11.38 19.13 1.20
C GLY A 402 -12.53 18.92 0.21
N ARG A 403 -12.44 17.87 -0.63
CA ARG A 403 -13.46 17.51 -1.63
C ARG A 403 -13.81 16.01 -1.53
N LYS A 404 -14.90 15.62 -2.20
CA LYS A 404 -15.39 14.23 -2.22
C LYS A 404 -14.36 13.23 -2.76
N ASP A 405 -13.63 13.60 -3.81
CA ASP A 405 -12.67 12.75 -4.53
C ASP A 405 -11.31 12.64 -3.84
N THR A 406 -10.92 13.67 -3.07
CA THR A 406 -9.62 13.76 -2.39
C THR A 406 -9.70 13.45 -0.90
N GLY A 407 -10.91 13.34 -0.35
CA GLY A 407 -11.15 13.27 1.09
C GLY A 407 -10.90 14.60 1.80
N ALA A 408 -11.08 14.60 3.12
CA ALA A 408 -10.94 15.76 3.98
C ALA A 408 -10.38 15.36 5.35
N LEU A 409 -9.81 16.32 6.09
CA LEU A 409 -9.34 16.12 7.45
C LEU A 409 -10.51 15.70 8.36
N VAL A 410 -11.63 16.41 8.22
CA VAL A 410 -12.89 16.13 8.88
C VAL A 410 -14.01 16.10 7.85
N THR A 411 -14.83 15.06 7.91
CA THR A 411 -16.09 14.94 7.17
C THR A 411 -17.23 14.89 8.17
N ILE A 412 -18.16 15.83 8.07
CA ILE A 412 -19.36 15.89 8.91
C ILE A 412 -20.54 15.48 8.06
N LYS A 413 -21.32 14.52 8.55
CA LYS A 413 -22.57 14.10 7.93
C LYS A 413 -23.71 14.47 8.85
N LEU A 414 -24.70 15.14 8.28
CA LEU A 414 -25.86 15.66 8.98
C LEU A 414 -27.12 15.32 8.18
N ARG A 415 -28.22 14.99 8.85
CA ARG A 415 -29.54 14.90 8.21
C ARG A 415 -30.62 15.28 9.21
N ASP A 416 -31.39 16.32 8.92
CA ASP A 416 -32.49 16.75 9.78
C ASP A 416 -33.67 15.77 9.64
N HIS A 417 -34.25 15.35 10.76
CA HIS A 417 -35.37 14.41 10.77
C HIS A 417 -36.72 15.12 10.90
N VAL A 418 -36.71 16.31 11.49
CA VAL A 418 -37.92 17.08 11.79
C VAL A 418 -38.21 18.15 10.73
N GLY A 419 -37.22 18.52 9.91
CA GLY A 419 -37.37 19.54 8.88
C GLY A 419 -37.53 20.95 9.47
N ALA A 420 -36.98 21.18 10.66
CA ALA A 420 -37.09 22.44 11.39
C ALA A 420 -36.25 23.56 10.78
N GLY A 421 -35.30 23.22 9.90
CA GLY A 421 -34.30 24.14 9.41
C GLY A 421 -33.27 24.42 10.52
N ARG A 422 -32.05 23.94 10.34
CA ARG A 422 -31.03 23.97 11.40
C ARG A 422 -29.75 24.60 10.90
N ARG A 423 -29.04 25.28 11.79
CA ARG A 423 -27.74 25.90 11.51
C ARG A 423 -26.71 25.34 12.47
N PHE A 424 -25.59 24.88 11.94
CA PHE A 424 -24.46 24.36 12.72
C PHE A 424 -23.22 25.19 12.45
N ARG A 425 -22.48 25.57 13.50
CA ARG A 425 -21.13 26.13 13.39
C ARG A 425 -20.12 25.03 13.71
N VAL A 426 -19.20 24.82 12.79
CA VAL A 426 -18.13 23.83 12.88
C VAL A 426 -16.81 24.57 13.01
N GLU A 427 -16.10 24.31 14.09
CA GLU A 427 -14.77 24.83 14.36
C GLU A 427 -13.77 23.69 14.37
N ALA A 428 -12.72 23.81 13.56
CA ALA A 428 -11.66 22.81 13.48
C ALA A 428 -10.30 23.50 13.43
N GLU A 429 -9.36 22.98 14.22
CA GLU A 429 -8.00 23.48 14.34
C GLU A 429 -7.03 22.35 14.72
N ILE A 430 -5.83 22.35 14.15
CA ILE A 430 -4.68 21.63 14.69
C ILE A 430 -3.72 22.68 15.25
N PRO A 431 -3.64 22.85 16.58
CA PRO A 431 -2.85 23.91 17.19
C PRO A 431 -1.40 23.92 16.69
N GLY A 432 -0.94 25.09 16.23
CA GLY A 432 0.41 25.29 15.69
C GLY A 432 0.62 24.80 14.25
N VAL A 433 -0.36 24.15 13.62
CA VAL A 433 -0.27 23.59 12.26
C VAL A 433 -1.25 24.26 11.31
N THR A 434 -2.52 24.37 11.70
CA THR A 434 -3.57 25.02 10.90
C THR A 434 -4.08 26.28 11.59
N GLU A 435 -4.64 27.19 10.82
CA GLU A 435 -5.53 28.20 11.39
C GLU A 435 -6.81 27.55 11.91
N ARG A 436 -7.47 28.23 12.84
CA ARG A 436 -8.83 27.85 13.22
C ARG A 436 -9.76 28.20 12.07
N SER A 437 -10.41 27.19 11.51
CA SER A 437 -11.51 27.41 10.58
C SER A 437 -12.84 27.41 11.31
N SER A 438 -13.75 28.30 10.90
CA SER A 438 -15.15 28.28 11.32
C SER A 438 -16.03 28.22 10.09
N ASN A 439 -16.83 27.17 9.97
CA ASN A 439 -17.73 26.94 8.84
C ASN A 439 -19.15 26.84 9.36
N THR A 440 -20.11 27.42 8.65
CA THR A 440 -21.53 27.23 8.93
C THR A 440 -22.13 26.21 7.96
N ILE A 441 -22.92 25.27 8.49
CA ILE A 441 -23.72 24.33 7.72
C ILE A 441 -25.17 24.67 7.97
N GLU A 442 -25.93 24.90 6.91
CA GLU A 442 -27.38 25.10 6.98
C GLU A 442 -28.07 23.86 6.40
N LEU A 443 -29.04 23.33 7.14
CA LEU A 443 -29.93 22.28 6.67
C LEU A 443 -31.28 22.90 6.35
N THR A 444 -31.71 22.79 5.10
CA THR A 444 -33.02 23.23 4.65
C THR A 444 -33.92 22.01 4.46
N GLY A 445 -34.83 21.78 5.41
CA GLY A 445 -35.72 20.61 5.37
C GLY A 445 -35.02 19.30 5.75
N LYS A 446 -35.56 18.15 5.30
CA LYS A 446 -35.12 16.81 5.69
C LYS A 446 -33.94 16.24 4.87
N GLU A 447 -33.26 17.11 4.14
CA GLU A 447 -32.15 16.70 3.27
C GLU A 447 -30.88 16.42 4.09
N GLY A 448 -30.10 15.45 3.62
CA GLY A 448 -28.78 15.18 4.17
C GLY A 448 -27.76 16.17 3.62
N SER A 449 -26.80 16.58 4.46
CA SER A 449 -25.66 17.39 4.08
C SER A 449 -24.36 16.71 4.49
N VAL A 450 -23.40 16.70 3.58
CA VAL A 450 -22.03 16.26 3.83
C VAL A 450 -21.13 17.48 3.71
N LYS A 451 -20.42 17.81 4.79
CA LYS A 451 -19.47 18.91 4.83
C LYS A 451 -18.05 18.37 5.00
N TRP A 452 -17.20 18.70 4.04
CA TRP A 452 -15.75 18.51 4.12
C TRP A 452 -15.13 19.74 4.79
N VAL A 453 -14.33 19.53 5.83
CA VAL A 453 -13.70 20.58 6.63
C VAL A 453 -12.19 20.36 6.66
N ASN A 454 -11.49 21.31 6.04
CA ASN A 454 -10.04 21.38 5.95
C ASN A 454 -9.58 22.77 6.39
N PRO A 455 -9.20 22.95 7.66
CA PRO A 455 -8.65 24.22 8.13
C PRO A 455 -7.36 24.55 7.36
N PRO A 456 -7.15 25.79 6.89
CA PRO A 456 -5.96 26.11 6.11
C PRO A 456 -4.69 26.00 6.98
N LEU A 457 -3.56 25.60 6.39
CA LEU A 457 -2.28 25.61 7.10
C LEU A 457 -1.94 27.04 7.56
N LYS A 458 -1.32 27.17 8.73
CA LYS A 458 -0.81 28.48 9.17
C LYS A 458 0.29 28.94 8.23
N MET A 459 0.33 30.24 7.92
CA MET A 459 1.44 30.81 7.16
C MET A 459 2.77 30.69 7.92
N THR A 460 2.73 30.62 9.25
CA THR A 460 3.90 30.42 10.12
C THR A 460 4.30 28.96 10.29
N PHE A 461 3.52 28.00 9.76
CA PHE A 461 3.84 26.59 9.88
C PHE A 461 4.95 26.23 8.89
N ASP A 462 6.16 25.99 9.40
CA ASP A 462 7.29 25.56 8.57
C ASP A 462 7.19 24.08 8.24
N ILE A 463 6.55 23.81 7.10
CA ILE A 463 6.35 22.47 6.56
C ILE A 463 7.67 21.72 6.29
N LYS A 464 8.79 22.44 6.06
CA LYS A 464 10.10 21.85 5.78
C LYS A 464 10.77 21.27 7.03
N GLN A 465 10.31 21.64 8.22
CA GLN A 465 10.82 21.11 9.49
C GLN A 465 10.20 19.75 9.87
N VAL A 466 9.08 19.36 9.25
CA VAL A 466 8.45 18.07 9.50
C VAL A 466 9.20 16.99 8.70
N ARG A 467 10.22 16.39 9.32
CA ARG A 467 11.08 15.36 8.71
C ARG A 467 10.69 13.92 9.05
N SER A 468 9.78 13.72 10.00
CA SER A 468 9.19 12.43 10.37
C SER A 468 7.74 12.63 10.81
N PRO A 469 6.90 11.56 10.82
CA PRO A 469 5.56 11.63 11.39
C PRO A 469 5.59 12.22 12.80
N ARG A 470 4.82 13.29 13.01
CA ARG A 470 4.76 14.02 14.28
C ARG A 470 3.35 13.92 14.89
N PRO A 471 3.20 13.42 16.13
CA PRO A 471 1.92 13.45 16.81
C PRO A 471 1.39 14.88 16.97
N ALA A 472 0.09 15.05 16.74
CA ALA A 472 -0.65 16.29 16.91
C ALA A 472 -2.08 15.98 17.39
N GLN A 473 -2.87 17.03 17.60
CA GLN A 473 -4.25 16.91 18.07
C GLN A 473 -5.14 17.81 17.23
N LEU A 474 -6.23 17.24 16.71
CA LEU A 474 -7.32 17.97 16.07
C LEU A 474 -8.31 18.37 17.15
N ALA A 475 -8.45 19.67 17.41
CA ALA A 475 -9.54 20.23 18.17
C ALA A 475 -10.75 20.41 17.24
N LEU A 476 -11.84 19.69 17.50
CA LEU A 476 -13.05 19.74 16.69
C LEU A 476 -14.27 20.03 17.58
N ARG A 477 -14.96 21.12 17.25
CA ARG A 477 -16.19 21.53 17.92
C ARG A 477 -17.30 21.77 16.91
N VAL A 478 -18.47 21.21 17.18
CA VAL A 478 -19.70 21.40 16.39
C VAL A 478 -20.78 21.87 17.35
N VAL A 479 -21.34 23.04 17.07
CA VAL A 479 -22.46 23.61 17.84
C VAL A 479 -23.66 23.83 16.92
N GLU A 480 -24.84 23.51 17.40
CA GLU A 480 -26.10 23.95 16.78
C GLU A 480 -26.38 25.38 17.25
N VAL A 481 -26.54 26.30 16.30
CA VAL A 481 -26.82 27.70 16.56
C VAL A 481 -28.33 27.86 16.74
N GLN A 482 -28.77 28.11 17.96
CA GLN A 482 -30.19 28.27 18.32
C GLN A 482 -30.49 29.67 18.85
N LYS A 483 -31.76 30.08 18.81
CA LYS A 483 -32.19 31.42 19.28
C LYS A 483 -32.01 31.61 20.80
N THR A 484 -32.06 30.53 21.57
CA THR A 484 -32.00 30.51 23.04
C THR A 484 -30.60 30.18 23.58
N GLY A 485 -29.58 30.16 22.72
CA GLY A 485 -28.19 29.82 23.05
C GLY A 485 -27.68 28.63 22.25
N ASP A 486 -26.38 28.63 21.93
CA ASP A 486 -25.75 27.55 21.15
C ASP A 486 -25.76 26.22 21.94
N ALA A 487 -26.15 25.13 21.28
CA ALA A 487 -26.10 23.78 21.85
C ALA A 487 -24.87 23.01 21.33
N ILE A 488 -24.07 22.44 22.22
CA ILE A 488 -22.89 21.66 21.83
C ILE A 488 -23.33 20.27 21.34
N VAL A 489 -23.01 19.96 20.07
CA VAL A 489 -23.31 18.67 19.44
C VAL A 489 -22.11 17.72 19.56
N PHE A 490 -20.91 18.29 19.45
CA PHE A 490 -19.63 17.59 19.50
C PHE A 490 -18.53 18.54 19.98
N ASP A 491 -17.70 18.11 20.91
CA ASP A 491 -16.52 18.85 21.40
C ASP A 491 -15.49 17.82 21.88
N GLU A 492 -14.55 17.48 21.01
CA GLU A 492 -13.54 16.44 21.28
C GLU A 492 -12.18 16.88 20.73
N THR A 493 -11.12 16.32 21.33
CA THR A 493 -9.75 16.45 20.85
C THR A 493 -9.26 15.10 20.36
N ILE A 494 -8.98 15.00 19.06
CA ILE A 494 -8.72 13.75 18.36
C ILE A 494 -7.22 13.65 18.06
N PRO A 495 -6.52 12.58 18.49
CA PRO A 495 -5.11 12.40 18.14
C PRO A 495 -4.95 12.12 16.65
N ILE A 496 -3.98 12.79 16.03
CA ILE A 496 -3.61 12.60 14.61
C ILE A 496 -2.09 12.67 14.45
N GLU A 497 -1.58 12.28 13.29
CA GLU A 497 -0.18 12.49 12.93
C GLU A 497 -0.05 13.48 11.77
N VAL A 498 0.90 14.39 11.86
CA VAL A 498 1.29 15.26 10.75
C VAL A 498 2.46 14.60 10.03
N LEU A 499 2.26 14.28 8.75
CA LEU A 499 3.27 13.61 7.93
C LEU A 499 4.19 14.65 7.25
N PRO A 500 5.45 14.28 6.96
CA PRO A 500 6.36 15.09 6.15
C PRO A 500 5.80 15.47 4.77
N ARG A 501 6.31 16.55 4.19
CA ARG A 501 5.84 17.04 2.89
C ARG A 501 6.19 16.12 1.72
N ASP A 502 7.29 15.40 1.86
CA ASP A 502 7.81 14.46 0.87
C ASP A 502 7.12 13.09 0.95
N TYR A 503 6.06 12.94 1.76
CA TYR A 503 5.30 11.71 1.85
C TYR A 503 4.17 11.72 0.82
N LEU A 504 4.43 11.16 -0.36
CA LEU A 504 3.48 11.05 -1.47
C LEU A 504 2.53 9.85 -1.24
N PRO A 505 1.21 10.08 -1.07
CA PRO A 505 0.24 8.99 -0.99
C PRO A 505 0.02 8.37 -2.37
N LEU A 506 0.38 7.09 -2.50
CA LEU A 506 0.28 6.36 -3.78
C LEU A 506 -0.90 5.42 -3.82
N LYS A 507 -1.26 4.81 -2.68
CA LYS A 507 -2.44 3.94 -2.58
C LYS A 507 -3.09 4.07 -1.22
N ARG A 508 -4.42 4.01 -1.20
CA ARG A 508 -5.24 3.88 0.00
C ARG A 508 -5.63 2.43 0.21
N LYS A 509 -5.50 1.93 1.45
CA LYS A 509 -5.90 0.56 1.80
C LYS A 509 -7.43 0.42 1.87
N LEU A 510 -7.96 -0.60 1.22
CA LEU A 510 -9.35 -1.06 1.31
C LEU A 510 -9.34 -2.54 1.71
N GLY A 511 -9.70 -2.87 2.95
CA GLY A 511 -9.54 -4.25 3.43
C GLY A 511 -8.07 -4.69 3.54
N ALA A 512 -7.81 -5.99 3.47
CA ALA A 512 -6.48 -6.57 3.70
C ALA A 512 -5.65 -6.77 2.42
N ASP A 513 -6.27 -7.03 1.27
CA ASP A 513 -5.59 -7.30 -0.01
C ASP A 513 -5.86 -6.27 -1.12
N SER A 514 -6.69 -5.27 -0.82
CA SER A 514 -7.12 -4.29 -1.81
C SER A 514 -6.54 -2.92 -1.48
N MET A 515 -5.98 -2.30 -2.51
CA MET A 515 -5.37 -0.98 -2.44
C MET A 515 -5.91 -0.22 -3.65
N VAL A 516 -6.49 0.96 -3.41
CA VAL A 516 -6.96 1.84 -4.48
C VAL A 516 -5.88 2.88 -4.75
N PRO A 517 -5.43 3.04 -6.00
CA PRO A 517 -4.45 4.06 -6.34
C PRO A 517 -4.96 5.47 -6.01
N THR A 518 -4.07 6.32 -5.51
CA THR A 518 -4.30 7.75 -5.28
C THR A 518 -3.39 8.60 -6.16
N PHE A 519 -3.09 8.10 -7.36
CA PHE A 519 -2.09 8.67 -8.27
C PHE A 519 -2.38 10.12 -8.71
N GLY A 520 -3.63 10.61 -8.60
CA GLY A 520 -3.92 12.03 -8.80
C GLY A 520 -3.04 12.95 -7.93
N PHE A 521 -2.68 12.52 -6.72
CA PHE A 521 -1.80 13.27 -5.83
C PHE A 521 -0.37 13.45 -6.36
N MET A 522 0.06 12.69 -7.39
CA MET A 522 1.31 12.97 -8.09
C MET A 522 1.33 14.39 -8.69
N GLY A 523 0.15 14.96 -9.03
CA GLY A 523 0.04 16.34 -9.50
C GLY A 523 0.62 17.37 -8.53
N ALA A 524 0.65 17.08 -7.22
CA ALA A 524 1.28 17.94 -6.22
C ALA A 524 2.82 17.99 -6.37
N TRP A 525 3.46 16.95 -6.89
CA TRP A 525 4.90 16.89 -7.12
C TRP A 525 5.34 17.42 -8.48
N ILE A 526 4.40 17.62 -9.41
CA ILE A 526 4.70 18.21 -10.72
C ILE A 526 4.73 19.73 -10.53
N THR A 527 5.92 20.30 -10.39
CA THR A 527 6.18 21.68 -9.92
C THR A 527 6.83 22.52 -11.03
N SER A 528 6.14 22.66 -12.16
CA SER A 528 6.68 23.23 -13.41
C SER A 528 7.12 24.70 -13.32
N ASN A 529 6.61 25.45 -12.33
CA ASN A 529 6.92 26.87 -12.12
C ASN A 529 8.00 27.10 -11.02
N ASP A 530 8.70 26.06 -10.58
CA ASP A 530 9.76 26.20 -9.57
C ASP A 530 11.03 26.81 -10.18
N GLY A 531 11.64 27.78 -9.50
CA GLY A 531 12.83 28.50 -9.99
C GLY A 531 14.05 27.59 -10.23
N ALA A 532 14.20 26.49 -9.48
CA ALA A 532 15.27 25.53 -9.72
C ALA A 532 15.07 24.77 -11.06
N ILE A 533 13.82 24.55 -11.45
CA ILE A 533 13.48 23.99 -12.77
C ILE A 533 13.83 25.01 -13.86
N GLU A 534 13.47 26.28 -13.69
CA GLU A 534 13.82 27.34 -14.67
C GLU A 534 15.33 27.48 -14.87
N GLU A 535 16.11 27.47 -13.78
CA GLU A 535 17.57 27.50 -13.84
C GLU A 535 18.13 26.28 -14.58
N PHE A 536 17.55 25.10 -14.33
CA PHE A 536 17.90 23.89 -15.05
C PHE A 536 17.61 24.00 -16.55
N LEU A 537 16.40 24.42 -16.93
CA LEU A 537 15.97 24.54 -18.31
C LEU A 537 16.85 25.53 -19.10
N THR A 538 17.34 26.59 -18.44
CA THR A 538 18.27 27.55 -19.04
C THR A 538 19.59 26.91 -19.46
N LYS A 539 20.08 25.91 -18.74
CA LYS A 539 21.29 25.15 -19.12
C LYS A 539 20.95 24.06 -20.14
N ALA A 540 19.83 23.36 -19.96
CA ALA A 540 19.39 22.29 -20.85
C ALA A 540 19.15 22.77 -22.29
N LYS A 541 18.52 23.94 -22.48
CA LYS A 541 18.27 24.48 -23.83
C LYS A 541 19.55 24.71 -24.63
N LEU A 542 20.68 24.97 -23.98
CA LEU A 542 21.98 25.16 -24.66
C LEU A 542 22.49 23.90 -25.35
N ARG A 543 21.93 22.73 -25.05
CA ARG A 543 22.22 21.46 -25.73
C ARG A 543 21.49 21.31 -27.06
N MET A 544 20.50 22.17 -27.32
CA MET A 544 19.79 22.19 -28.59
C MET A 544 20.47 23.14 -29.57
N THR A 545 20.43 22.80 -30.86
CA THR A 545 20.89 23.68 -31.95
C THR A 545 20.14 25.03 -31.95
N SER A 546 18.84 25.01 -31.67
CA SER A 546 17.99 26.22 -31.58
C SER A 546 18.26 27.08 -30.34
N LYS A 547 18.88 26.52 -29.29
CA LYS A 547 19.03 27.13 -27.96
C LYS A 547 17.71 27.56 -27.30
N SER A 548 16.59 26.97 -27.72
CA SER A 548 15.25 27.28 -27.24
C SER A 548 14.37 26.04 -27.16
N PHE A 549 13.49 25.99 -26.15
CA PHE A 549 12.37 25.07 -26.10
C PHE A 549 11.11 25.73 -26.68
N VAL A 550 10.33 24.98 -27.44
CA VAL A 550 9.10 25.46 -28.10
C VAL A 550 7.91 24.52 -27.85
N GLY A 551 8.10 23.50 -27.01
CA GLY A 551 7.06 22.55 -26.64
C GLY A 551 6.53 21.76 -27.83
N GLU A 552 5.22 21.52 -27.84
CA GLU A 552 4.49 20.84 -28.91
C GLU A 552 4.44 21.61 -30.25
N GLN A 553 5.02 22.82 -30.34
CA GLN A 553 5.07 23.56 -31.61
C GLN A 553 6.11 22.98 -32.60
N ASP A 554 7.01 22.12 -32.12
CA ASP A 554 8.01 21.45 -32.97
C ASP A 554 8.26 20.00 -32.53
N VAL A 555 9.19 19.31 -33.21
CA VAL A 555 9.59 17.94 -32.87
C VAL A 555 9.96 17.87 -31.38
N THR A 556 9.35 16.94 -30.65
CA THR A 556 9.47 16.83 -29.19
C THR A 556 10.76 16.13 -28.78
N VAL A 557 11.18 15.12 -29.55
CA VAL A 557 12.31 14.24 -29.23
C VAL A 557 13.62 15.01 -28.92
N PRO A 558 14.07 15.99 -29.73
CA PRO A 558 15.30 16.74 -29.44
C PRO A 558 15.22 17.56 -28.14
N GLN A 559 14.02 18.04 -27.79
CA GLN A 559 13.80 18.80 -26.56
C GLN A 559 13.93 17.89 -25.33
N ILE A 560 13.32 16.70 -25.36
CA ILE A 560 13.44 15.72 -24.27
C ILE A 560 14.87 15.20 -24.15
N LYS A 561 15.54 14.96 -25.29
CA LYS A 561 16.96 14.56 -25.32
C LYS A 561 17.86 15.60 -24.64
N ALA A 562 17.61 16.89 -24.88
CA ALA A 562 18.36 17.96 -24.23
C ALA A 562 18.20 17.97 -22.70
N LEU A 563 17.00 17.68 -22.19
CA LEU A 563 16.76 17.50 -20.75
C LEU A 563 17.54 16.30 -20.20
N PHE A 564 17.47 15.16 -20.90
CA PHE A 564 18.16 13.92 -20.51
C PHE A 564 19.69 14.12 -20.47
N ASP A 565 20.25 14.71 -21.52
CA ASP A 565 21.70 14.92 -21.63
C ASP A 565 22.23 15.91 -20.59
N GLU A 566 21.42 16.91 -20.20
CA GLU A 566 21.78 17.85 -19.12
C GLU A 566 21.77 17.18 -17.76
N LEU A 567 20.77 16.37 -17.44
CA LEU A 567 20.76 15.58 -16.21
C LEU A 567 21.95 14.61 -16.15
N LYS A 568 22.26 13.95 -17.28
CA LYS A 568 23.41 13.05 -17.41
C LYS A 568 24.73 13.77 -17.15
N ALA A 569 24.91 14.96 -17.74
CA ALA A 569 26.13 15.75 -17.53
C ALA A 569 26.30 16.25 -16.10
N ARG A 570 25.20 16.46 -15.36
CA ARG A 570 25.23 16.77 -13.92
C ARG A 570 25.52 15.56 -13.03
N GLY A 571 25.63 14.37 -13.59
CA GLY A 571 25.91 13.14 -12.85
C GLY A 571 24.73 12.65 -12.02
N VAL A 572 23.49 12.92 -12.44
CA VAL A 572 22.32 12.36 -11.74
C VAL A 572 22.33 10.84 -11.88
N THR A 573 22.30 10.15 -10.75
CA THR A 573 22.35 8.68 -10.68
C THR A 573 21.10 8.09 -10.05
N TYR A 574 20.80 6.84 -10.36
CA TYR A 574 19.70 6.14 -9.71
C TYR A 574 20.12 5.68 -8.30
N VAL A 575 19.26 5.94 -7.31
CA VAL A 575 19.38 5.37 -5.97
C VAL A 575 18.03 4.78 -5.56
N MET A 576 18.07 3.59 -4.95
CA MET A 576 16.88 2.96 -4.39
C MET A 576 16.75 3.35 -2.92
N ASP A 577 15.70 4.10 -2.58
CA ASP A 577 15.33 4.37 -1.19
C ASP A 577 14.50 3.22 -0.60
N PRO A 578 14.56 2.97 0.72
CA PRO A 578 13.68 2.01 1.37
C PRO A 578 12.22 2.48 1.30
N ASN A 579 11.30 1.58 0.95
CA ASN A 579 9.87 1.87 0.99
C ASN A 579 9.43 2.20 2.42
N VAL A 580 8.76 3.35 2.61
CA VAL A 580 8.17 3.75 3.90
C VAL A 580 6.70 3.38 3.92
N THR A 581 6.36 2.15 4.31
CA THR A 581 4.94 1.73 4.40
C THR A 581 4.32 2.13 5.73
N SER A 582 3.17 2.81 5.71
CA SER A 582 2.32 3.01 6.90
C SER A 582 1.18 1.99 6.94
N GLU A 583 0.55 1.79 8.11
CA GLU A 583 -0.55 0.83 8.28
C GLU A 583 -1.84 1.18 7.49
N HIS A 584 -2.04 2.47 7.16
CA HIS A 584 -3.30 2.99 6.63
C HIS A 584 -3.22 3.48 5.18
N MET A 585 -2.04 3.96 4.76
CA MET A 585 -1.77 4.37 3.38
C MET A 585 -0.41 3.82 2.92
N PHE A 586 -0.35 3.40 1.66
CA PHE A 586 0.93 3.20 1.00
C PHE A 586 1.43 4.57 0.57
N VAL A 587 2.32 5.09 1.40
CA VAL A 587 3.05 6.33 1.16
C VAL A 587 4.43 5.95 0.64
N GLN A 588 4.98 6.77 -0.24
CA GLN A 588 6.37 6.68 -0.61
C GLN A 588 7.01 8.03 -0.29
N ARG A 589 8.16 8.00 0.39
CA ARG A 589 8.98 9.19 0.50
C ARG A 589 9.47 9.53 -0.91
N THR A 590 9.18 10.72 -1.38
CA THR A 590 9.47 11.22 -2.73
C THR A 590 9.80 12.69 -2.61
N ARG A 591 11.04 13.08 -2.88
CA ARG A 591 11.46 14.48 -2.88
C ARG A 591 10.81 15.25 -4.02
N LEU A 592 10.69 16.57 -3.85
CA LEU A 592 10.25 17.45 -4.92
C LEU A 592 11.32 17.55 -6.03
N PRO A 593 10.93 17.79 -7.30
CA PRO A 593 11.87 17.95 -8.41
C PRO A 593 13.04 18.91 -8.14
N ALA A 594 12.81 20.04 -7.48
CA ALA A 594 13.87 20.99 -7.11
C ALA A 594 14.90 20.38 -6.14
N GLU A 595 14.44 19.60 -5.16
CA GLU A 595 15.30 18.88 -4.22
C GLU A 595 16.07 17.75 -4.90
N VAL A 596 15.42 17.08 -5.86
CA VAL A 596 16.08 16.08 -6.72
C VAL A 596 17.15 16.75 -7.57
N LEU A 597 16.95 17.94 -8.14
CA LEU A 597 18.00 18.65 -8.87
C LEU A 597 19.17 19.11 -7.98
N ALA A 598 18.89 19.43 -6.72
CA ALA A 598 19.91 19.79 -5.74
C ALA A 598 20.74 18.58 -5.28
N SER A 599 20.23 17.36 -5.43
CA SER A 599 20.93 16.10 -5.12
C SER A 599 21.31 15.35 -6.39
N THR A 600 22.51 14.80 -6.52
CA THR A 600 22.86 14.03 -7.75
C THR A 600 22.31 12.59 -7.76
N ASN A 601 21.17 12.34 -7.11
CA ASN A 601 20.50 11.03 -7.08
C ASN A 601 18.97 11.12 -7.12
N ALA A 602 18.33 10.12 -7.73
CA ALA A 602 16.89 9.98 -7.81
C ALA A 602 16.44 8.52 -7.76
N GLN A 603 15.32 8.25 -7.11
CA GLN A 603 14.57 6.98 -7.30
C GLN A 603 13.71 7.05 -8.57
N CYS A 604 13.08 5.92 -8.96
CA CYS A 604 12.33 5.82 -10.20
C CYS A 604 11.17 6.82 -10.27
N LEU A 605 10.43 6.98 -9.16
CA LEU A 605 9.31 7.91 -9.11
C LEU A 605 9.77 9.37 -9.07
N GLU A 606 10.84 9.69 -8.34
CA GLU A 606 11.44 11.04 -8.33
C GLU A 606 11.93 11.45 -9.74
N GLY A 607 12.65 10.56 -10.43
CA GLY A 607 13.09 10.80 -11.80
C GLY A 607 11.91 10.99 -12.75
N THR A 608 10.88 10.15 -12.62
CA THR A 608 9.64 10.26 -13.40
C THR A 608 8.95 11.61 -13.19
N LEU A 609 8.79 12.05 -11.94
CA LEU A 609 8.15 13.31 -11.60
C LEU A 609 8.99 14.53 -12.00
N LEU A 610 10.32 14.44 -11.94
CA LEU A 610 11.23 15.46 -12.43
C LEU A 610 11.11 15.64 -13.95
N PHE A 611 11.13 14.55 -14.73
CA PHE A 611 10.92 14.65 -16.18
C PHE A 611 9.52 15.18 -16.51
N ALA A 612 8.47 14.70 -15.84
CA ALA A 612 7.12 15.22 -16.05
C ALA A 612 7.04 16.72 -15.76
N THR A 613 7.72 17.18 -14.70
CA THR A 613 7.82 18.61 -14.34
C THR A 613 8.51 19.42 -15.43
N MET A 614 9.66 18.97 -15.92
CA MET A 614 10.40 19.67 -16.97
C MET A 614 9.65 19.68 -18.30
N MET A 615 9.00 18.58 -18.66
CA MET A 615 8.15 18.46 -19.86
C MET A 615 6.98 19.46 -19.79
N GLU A 616 6.25 19.48 -18.67
CA GLU A 616 5.13 20.43 -18.48
C GLU A 616 5.63 21.87 -18.55
N ALA A 617 6.78 22.18 -17.94
CA ALA A 617 7.39 23.51 -17.95
C ALA A 617 7.79 24.01 -19.36
N ILE A 618 8.17 23.11 -20.26
CA ILE A 618 8.51 23.47 -21.65
C ILE A 618 7.33 23.34 -22.62
N GLY A 619 6.12 23.06 -22.13
CA GLY A 619 4.91 22.95 -22.95
C GLY A 619 4.79 21.63 -23.72
N ILE A 620 5.36 20.54 -23.20
CA ILE A 620 5.14 19.16 -23.69
C ILE A 620 4.24 18.44 -22.69
N LYS A 621 3.16 17.80 -23.17
CA LYS A 621 2.22 17.10 -22.29
C LYS A 621 2.80 15.77 -21.79
N PRO A 622 3.16 15.65 -20.50
CA PRO A 622 3.74 14.44 -19.95
C PRO A 622 2.69 13.40 -19.60
N ILE A 623 3.13 12.15 -19.61
CA ILE A 623 2.38 10.96 -19.21
C ILE A 623 3.24 10.18 -18.22
N ILE A 624 2.68 9.78 -17.08
CA ILE A 624 3.38 8.94 -16.10
C ILE A 624 2.93 7.49 -16.30
N ILE A 625 3.89 6.57 -16.37
CA ILE A 625 3.64 5.14 -16.54
C ILE A 625 4.04 4.45 -15.25
N VAL A 626 3.06 3.83 -14.59
CA VAL A 626 3.27 3.03 -13.39
C VAL A 626 3.06 1.57 -13.74
N VAL A 627 4.08 0.76 -13.50
CA VAL A 627 4.04 -0.70 -13.64
C VAL A 627 4.36 -1.33 -12.28
N PRO A 628 4.12 -2.65 -12.07
CA PRO A 628 4.45 -3.28 -10.81
C PRO A 628 5.91 -3.06 -10.40
N GLY A 629 6.13 -2.30 -9.33
CA GLY A 629 7.43 -2.02 -8.74
C GLY A 629 8.28 -0.94 -9.45
N HIS A 630 7.77 -0.26 -10.48
CA HIS A 630 8.55 0.72 -11.23
C HIS A 630 7.69 1.85 -11.82
N ALA A 631 8.31 2.99 -12.06
CA ALA A 631 7.69 4.13 -12.74
C ALA A 631 8.68 4.78 -13.71
N PHE A 632 8.16 5.24 -14.84
CA PHE A 632 8.89 6.01 -15.85
C PHE A 632 7.93 6.97 -16.55
N VAL A 633 8.45 7.80 -17.45
CA VAL A 633 7.70 8.89 -18.09
C VAL A 633 7.56 8.65 -19.58
N GLY A 634 6.48 9.19 -20.14
CA GLY A 634 6.27 9.35 -21.56
C GLY A 634 5.67 10.72 -21.85
N TRP A 635 5.39 10.97 -23.12
CA TRP A 635 4.77 12.22 -23.55
C TRP A 635 3.91 12.00 -24.78
N HIS A 636 2.93 12.89 -24.94
CA HIS A 636 2.16 12.98 -26.17
C HIS A 636 3.04 13.49 -27.30
N THR A 637 2.98 12.82 -28.44
CA THR A 637 3.73 13.22 -29.63
C THR A 637 2.92 14.15 -30.52
N VAL A 638 3.62 14.89 -31.36
CA VAL A 638 3.02 15.76 -32.38
C VAL A 638 3.22 15.16 -33.76
N ALA A 639 2.47 15.64 -34.76
CA ALA A 639 2.57 15.12 -36.13
C ALA A 639 4.02 15.14 -36.68
N LYS A 640 4.81 16.13 -36.28
CA LYS A 640 6.22 16.28 -36.67
C LYS A 640 7.14 15.18 -36.10
N ASP A 641 6.73 14.46 -35.07
CA ASP A 641 7.50 13.33 -34.51
C ASP A 641 7.41 12.06 -35.38
N GLY A 642 6.43 11.97 -36.29
CA GLY A 642 6.29 10.84 -37.22
C GLY A 642 5.72 9.55 -36.59
N THR A 643 5.20 9.61 -35.36
CA THR A 643 4.68 8.45 -34.60
C THR A 643 3.20 8.15 -34.83
N LYS A 644 2.51 8.91 -35.69
CA LYS A 644 1.05 8.82 -35.92
C LYS A 644 0.21 9.05 -34.64
N GLY A 645 0.72 9.84 -33.70
CA GLY A 645 0.03 10.15 -32.44
C GLY A 645 0.25 9.13 -31.32
N GLU A 646 1.06 8.09 -31.56
CA GLU A 646 1.49 7.17 -30.50
C GLU A 646 2.44 7.90 -29.53
N PRO A 647 2.26 7.74 -28.21
CA PRO A 647 3.16 8.34 -27.21
C PRO A 647 4.56 7.73 -27.29
N LEU A 648 5.56 8.52 -26.89
CA LEU A 648 6.93 8.06 -26.68
C LEU A 648 7.24 8.00 -25.19
N PHE A 649 8.24 7.19 -24.84
CA PHE A 649 8.59 6.88 -23.45
C PHE A 649 10.09 6.99 -23.23
N VAL A 650 10.53 7.30 -22.02
CA VAL A 650 11.94 7.30 -21.63
C VAL A 650 12.14 6.71 -20.24
N GLU A 651 13.11 5.80 -20.11
CA GLU A 651 13.46 5.16 -18.84
C GLU A 651 14.35 6.10 -18.01
N THR A 652 13.74 6.77 -17.03
CA THR A 652 14.40 7.84 -16.27
C THR A 652 15.52 7.34 -15.36
N THR A 653 15.50 6.05 -14.97
CA THR A 653 16.59 5.49 -14.13
C THR A 653 17.87 5.22 -14.91
N MET A 654 17.84 5.33 -16.25
CA MET A 654 18.99 5.11 -17.12
C MET A 654 19.79 6.37 -17.45
N VAL A 655 19.41 7.54 -16.92
CA VAL A 655 20.10 8.82 -17.14
C VAL A 655 21.61 8.73 -16.88
N GLY A 656 22.01 8.11 -15.76
CA GLY A 656 23.41 7.99 -15.39
C GLY A 656 24.19 6.88 -16.14
N SER A 657 23.51 5.95 -16.81
CA SER A 657 24.12 4.70 -17.30
C SER A 657 23.94 4.42 -18.80
N ALA A 658 23.07 5.14 -19.51
CA ALA A 658 22.77 4.87 -20.92
C ALA A 658 22.66 6.15 -21.76
N THR A 659 22.56 6.00 -23.09
CA THR A 659 22.16 7.11 -23.97
C THR A 659 20.65 7.34 -23.90
N PHE A 660 20.20 8.50 -24.39
CA PHE A 660 18.79 8.80 -24.49
C PHE A 660 18.03 7.77 -25.35
N GLU A 661 18.60 7.38 -26.49
CA GLU A 661 17.99 6.43 -27.42
C GLU A 661 17.81 5.05 -26.78
N GLN A 662 18.82 4.58 -26.03
CA GLN A 662 18.73 3.33 -25.27
C GLN A 662 17.66 3.40 -24.18
N ALA A 663 17.54 4.52 -23.48
CA ALA A 663 16.51 4.72 -22.47
C ALA A 663 15.09 4.76 -23.07
N VAL A 664 14.94 5.32 -24.27
CA VAL A 664 13.67 5.30 -25.03
C VAL A 664 13.31 3.89 -25.49
N GLU A 665 14.29 3.15 -26.02
CA GLU A 665 14.10 1.77 -26.46
C GLU A 665 13.62 0.88 -25.31
N VAL A 666 14.31 0.92 -24.16
CA VAL A 666 13.95 0.10 -22.98
C VAL A 666 12.55 0.44 -22.48
N ALA A 667 12.20 1.72 -22.37
CA ALA A 667 10.86 2.12 -21.92
C ALA A 667 9.77 1.64 -22.90
N THR A 668 10.01 1.77 -24.21
CA THR A 668 9.09 1.32 -25.26
C THR A 668 8.89 -0.20 -25.22
N GLN A 669 9.99 -0.96 -25.09
CA GLN A 669 9.93 -2.42 -24.94
C GLN A 669 9.13 -2.82 -23.68
N ARG A 670 9.33 -2.13 -22.56
CA ARG A 670 8.63 -2.37 -21.30
C ARG A 670 7.13 -2.13 -21.43
N VAL A 671 6.70 -1.02 -22.04
CA VAL A 671 5.28 -0.78 -22.34
C VAL A 671 4.71 -1.90 -23.22
N GLY A 672 5.42 -2.28 -24.28
CA GLY A 672 5.02 -3.39 -25.15
C GLY A 672 4.86 -4.73 -24.42
N GLN A 673 5.72 -5.03 -23.45
CA GLN A 673 5.60 -6.21 -22.59
C GLN A 673 4.36 -6.15 -21.69
N GLU A 674 4.08 -5.00 -21.07
CA GLU A 674 2.92 -4.83 -20.20
C GLU A 674 1.59 -4.89 -20.98
N ILE A 675 1.57 -4.41 -22.22
CA ILE A 675 0.43 -4.60 -23.14
C ILE A 675 0.24 -6.09 -23.45
N LYS A 676 1.31 -6.81 -23.81
CA LYS A 676 1.24 -8.26 -24.10
C LYS A 676 0.77 -9.08 -22.89
N LYS A 677 1.16 -8.70 -21.67
CA LYS A 677 0.69 -9.31 -20.42
C LYS A 677 -0.76 -8.94 -20.07
N GLY A 678 -1.35 -7.95 -20.74
CA GLY A 678 -2.66 -7.41 -20.39
C GLY A 678 -2.68 -6.62 -19.08
N SER A 679 -1.52 -6.18 -18.57
CA SER A 679 -1.40 -5.53 -17.25
C SER A 679 -2.18 -4.21 -17.17
N PHE A 680 -2.28 -3.46 -18.28
CA PHE A 680 -3.12 -2.26 -18.33
C PHE A 680 -4.61 -2.58 -18.28
N LYS A 681 -5.03 -3.69 -18.92
CA LYS A 681 -6.43 -4.15 -18.89
C LYS A 681 -6.84 -4.66 -17.51
N SER A 682 -5.91 -5.30 -16.79
CA SER A 682 -6.14 -5.79 -15.44
C SER A 682 -6.01 -4.71 -14.36
N GLY A 683 -5.51 -3.51 -14.71
CA GLY A 683 -5.22 -2.43 -13.77
C GLY A 683 -3.95 -2.64 -12.92
N ALA A 684 -3.14 -3.66 -13.25
CA ALA A 684 -1.82 -3.86 -12.62
C ALA A 684 -0.80 -2.79 -13.05
N SER A 685 -0.95 -2.30 -14.28
CA SER A 685 -0.20 -1.16 -14.83
C SER A 685 -1.18 -0.03 -15.15
N THR A 686 -0.73 1.22 -15.08
CA THR A 686 -1.57 2.41 -15.28
C THR A 686 -0.81 3.48 -16.04
N ILE A 687 -1.53 4.15 -16.93
CA ILE A 687 -1.08 5.34 -17.64
C ILE A 687 -1.81 6.52 -17.01
N ILE A 688 -1.05 7.54 -16.63
CA ILE A 688 -1.56 8.73 -15.94
C ILE A 688 -1.24 9.95 -16.81
N ASP A 689 -2.26 10.55 -17.37
CA ASP A 689 -2.12 11.79 -18.14
C ASP A 689 -2.07 12.99 -17.18
N VAL A 690 -0.98 13.75 -17.24
CA VAL A 690 -0.80 14.92 -16.37
C VAL A 690 -1.83 16.00 -16.68
N ALA A 691 -2.24 16.18 -17.94
CA ALA A 691 -3.24 17.16 -18.31
C ALA A 691 -4.62 16.81 -17.70
N GLU A 692 -4.98 15.53 -17.66
CA GLU A 692 -6.23 15.09 -17.00
C GLU A 692 -6.16 15.24 -15.48
N ILE A 693 -4.99 15.01 -14.86
CA ILE A 693 -4.76 15.33 -13.44
C ILE A 693 -4.99 16.83 -13.17
N ARG A 694 -4.44 17.73 -14.01
CA ARG A 694 -4.66 19.18 -13.89
C ARG A 694 -6.13 19.55 -14.04
N LYS A 695 -6.81 18.99 -15.04
CA LYS A 695 -8.24 19.21 -15.29
C LYS A 695 -9.12 18.74 -14.12
N ALA A 696 -8.71 17.68 -13.42
CA ALA A 696 -9.36 17.23 -12.19
C ALA A 696 -9.04 18.11 -10.95
N GLY A 697 -8.19 19.13 -11.10
CA GLY A 697 -7.88 20.11 -10.06
C GLY A 697 -6.70 19.73 -9.15
N PHE A 698 -5.90 18.75 -9.51
CA PHE A 698 -4.69 18.39 -8.76
C PHE A 698 -3.53 19.32 -9.16
N SER A 699 -3.38 20.42 -8.41
CA SER A 699 -2.33 21.43 -8.62
C SER A 699 -1.01 21.08 -7.92
N ALA A 700 0.08 21.71 -8.37
CA ALA A 700 1.39 21.66 -7.73
C ALA A 700 1.34 22.09 -6.25
N GLN A 701 2.27 21.59 -5.43
CA GLN A 701 2.48 22.08 -4.06
C GLN A 701 2.78 23.59 -4.07
N PRO A 702 2.17 24.38 -3.17
CA PRO A 702 2.37 25.83 -3.14
C PRO A 702 3.57 26.32 -2.30
N PHE A 703 4.46 25.45 -1.79
CA PHE A 703 5.45 25.79 -0.74
C PHE A 703 6.88 25.23 -0.91
#